data_AF-A0A961AFJ3-F1
#
_entry.id   AF-A0A961AFJ3-F1
#
_cell.length_a   1.000
_cell.length_b   1.000
_cell.length_c   1.000
_cell.angle_alpha   90.00
_cell.angle_beta   90.00
_cell.angle_gamma   90.00
#
_symmetry.space_group_name_H-M   'P 1'
#
loop_
_entity.id
_entity.type
_entity.pdbx_description
1 polymer ?
#
loop_
_entity_poly.entity_id
_entity_poly.type
_entity_poly.pdbx_seq_one_letter_code
_entity_poly.pdbx_strand_id
1 'polypeptide(L)'
;MAESFRHFDIVIVGGGFAGVYCAKRLVKRLGHLDVSIALISEENHMVFQPMLPEVVGGSLSPQDVVNPIRQLVPGVDVLKGRVTLLELEKKVMHVDGGRYAPDLRVGYKELVLTPGADVDLRRFPGMSEHAYLMRNCGDAMKLRAAVISRMEEANLLDDAEARRRLLSFVVVGGGYSGVETAGQIADLLSSICKMYEFIRPEEPEVVLIHSRDRLLPTLDSKLAEYTRRQLEKMGVKVLLNTRVQTVTATSVMLSDGERMAASTVVCTVGNAPSPLIAQLGESGALPAEKGRVLVESTGRVKGHPQLWAAGDCSVFPRKNGEICPDTAQFAMRQGIHVGENLAAARFGQPLEDFTFGGLGELASLGHRKAVAQIMGMNFSGLIAWFLWRSIYLMKLPGLDRKLRVMTEWTFELFFPRDINLLTPVYSSPVQEMRLAQGDVLFHAGEPAYSLYAVKEGCVRILDAEGRLVKRAGPGDHFGERALLGDKIWRFTAVAEDPTTLVAVGARTFETLVGSISQLNSLFEHTADAYQLPEELRQAAAELPQSLREKTAAEVMTREVASVRPDDTVAEALELFQKVHHSAYPVVGEDGRVVGLLRRSRLYEWMQDHGLETTARVADLPLTQVPRIPAARRVPEVLEDLVRASCAKAVVVDDTGVMQGMLTLYDLLRPQVKPVAA
;
A
#
# COMPACT_ATOMS: atom_id res chain seq x y z
N MET A 1 -16.02 -1.36 -17.99
CA MET A 1 -15.13 -1.29 -19.18
C MET A 1 -14.51 -2.66 -19.40
N ALA A 2 -14.34 -3.12 -20.64
CA ALA A 2 -13.76 -4.43 -20.91
C ALA A 2 -12.29 -4.47 -20.47
N GLU A 3 -11.91 -5.44 -19.63
CA GLU A 3 -10.51 -5.71 -19.28
C GLU A 3 -9.68 -5.81 -20.56
N SER A 4 -8.59 -5.04 -20.64
CA SER A 4 -7.69 -5.17 -21.79
C SER A 4 -6.87 -6.44 -21.64
N PHE A 5 -6.81 -7.26 -22.70
CA PHE A 5 -6.02 -8.50 -22.73
C PHE A 5 -4.89 -8.37 -23.74
N ARG A 6 -3.65 -8.63 -23.31
CA ARG A 6 -2.46 -8.69 -24.17
C ARG A 6 -1.79 -10.04 -24.04
N HIS A 7 -1.12 -10.49 -25.09
CA HIS A 7 -0.37 -11.75 -25.09
C HIS A 7 1.06 -11.51 -25.56
N PHE A 8 2.03 -12.11 -24.86
CA PHE A 8 3.45 -12.05 -25.21
C PHE A 8 4.07 -13.45 -25.24
N ASP A 9 5.10 -13.66 -26.05
CA ASP A 9 5.84 -14.92 -26.06
C ASP A 9 6.65 -15.10 -24.77
N ILE A 10 7.25 -14.01 -24.27
CA ILE A 10 8.05 -14.00 -23.05
C ILE A 10 7.61 -12.83 -22.18
N VAL A 11 7.32 -13.10 -20.91
CA VAL A 11 7.10 -12.06 -19.89
C VAL A 11 8.18 -12.15 -18.82
N ILE A 12 8.74 -11.01 -18.44
CA ILE A 12 9.72 -10.86 -17.37
C ILE A 12 9.09 -10.00 -16.28
N VAL A 13 9.00 -10.51 -15.06
CA VAL A 13 8.48 -9.77 -13.91
C VAL A 13 9.64 -9.22 -13.08
N GLY A 14 9.73 -7.90 -12.96
CA GLY A 14 10.75 -7.17 -12.19
C GLY A 14 11.74 -6.39 -13.06
N GLY A 15 11.89 -5.10 -12.79
CA GLY A 15 12.81 -4.18 -13.48
C GLY A 15 14.18 -4.01 -12.82
N GLY A 16 14.60 -4.94 -11.96
CA GLY A 16 15.90 -4.92 -11.29
C GLY A 16 17.06 -5.50 -12.11
N PHE A 17 18.20 -5.75 -11.46
CA PHE A 17 19.40 -6.31 -12.10
C PHE A 17 19.14 -7.61 -12.87
N ALA A 18 18.43 -8.57 -12.29
CA ALA A 18 18.17 -9.85 -12.95
C ALA A 18 17.27 -9.70 -14.18
N GLY A 19 16.11 -9.03 -14.05
CA GLY A 19 15.13 -8.88 -15.12
C GLY A 19 15.65 -8.06 -16.30
N VAL A 20 16.28 -6.91 -16.03
CA VAL A 20 16.82 -6.03 -17.08
C VAL A 20 17.93 -6.72 -17.86
N TYR A 21 18.87 -7.38 -17.18
CA TYR A 21 19.96 -8.05 -17.88
C TYR A 21 19.53 -9.35 -18.59
N CYS A 22 18.49 -10.02 -18.10
CA CYS A 22 17.81 -11.10 -18.83
C CYS A 22 17.21 -10.57 -20.14
N ALA A 23 16.40 -9.51 -20.06
CA ALA A 23 15.81 -8.86 -21.22
C ALA A 23 16.87 -8.41 -22.24
N LYS A 24 17.95 -7.74 -21.79
CA LYS A 24 19.07 -7.35 -22.67
C LYS A 24 19.69 -8.54 -23.40
N ARG A 25 19.83 -9.67 -22.71
CA ARG A 25 20.41 -10.87 -23.31
C ARG A 25 19.46 -11.52 -24.30
N LEU A 26 18.17 -11.58 -23.99
CA LEU A 26 17.14 -12.09 -24.90
C LEU A 26 17.07 -11.25 -26.18
N VAL A 27 17.03 -9.92 -26.08
CA VAL A 27 17.08 -9.03 -27.26
C VAL A 27 18.31 -9.32 -28.10
N LYS A 28 19.49 -9.49 -27.48
CA LYS A 28 20.72 -9.79 -28.22
C LYS A 28 20.66 -11.14 -28.95
N ARG A 29 20.01 -12.15 -28.36
CA ARG A 29 19.97 -13.52 -28.91
C ARG A 29 18.80 -13.77 -29.84
N LEU A 30 17.68 -13.10 -29.63
CA LEU A 30 16.42 -13.29 -30.33
C LEU A 30 16.03 -12.11 -31.22
N GLY A 31 16.70 -10.95 -31.14
CA GLY A 31 16.27 -9.69 -31.77
C GLY A 31 16.22 -9.65 -33.30
N HIS A 32 16.49 -10.77 -33.98
CA HIS A 32 16.26 -10.96 -35.42
C HIS A 32 14.99 -11.79 -35.71
N LEU A 33 14.30 -12.27 -34.67
CA LEU A 33 13.10 -13.09 -34.74
C LEU A 33 11.88 -12.30 -34.31
N ASP A 34 10.72 -12.68 -34.83
CA ASP A 34 9.42 -12.15 -34.45
C ASP A 34 8.97 -12.77 -33.11
N VAL A 35 9.61 -12.34 -32.02
CA VAL A 35 9.32 -12.79 -30.64
C VAL A 35 8.91 -11.58 -29.81
N SER A 36 7.68 -11.60 -29.31
CA SER A 36 7.15 -10.55 -28.45
C SER A 36 7.62 -10.72 -27.00
N ILE A 37 8.30 -9.71 -26.45
CA ILE A 37 8.85 -9.73 -25.10
C ILE A 37 8.28 -8.56 -24.31
N ALA A 38 7.73 -8.83 -23.12
CA ALA A 38 7.35 -7.81 -22.16
C ALA A 38 8.18 -7.86 -20.88
N LEU A 39 8.48 -6.70 -20.31
CA LEU A 39 9.04 -6.55 -18.96
C LEU A 39 8.09 -5.72 -18.12
N ILE A 40 7.57 -6.32 -17.04
CA ILE A 40 6.60 -5.70 -16.14
C ILE A 40 7.32 -5.30 -14.85
N SER A 41 7.23 -4.02 -14.48
CA SER A 41 7.92 -3.47 -13.31
C SER A 41 7.09 -2.35 -12.69
N GLU A 42 7.10 -2.26 -11.36
CA GLU A 42 6.43 -1.17 -10.65
C GLU A 42 7.06 0.20 -10.97
N GLU A 43 8.38 0.19 -11.18
CA GLU A 43 9.16 1.36 -11.59
C GLU A 43 9.56 1.27 -13.06
N ASN A 44 9.60 2.44 -13.73
CA ASN A 44 10.04 2.54 -15.13
C ASN A 44 11.56 2.62 -15.31
N HIS A 45 12.32 2.53 -14.22
CA HIS A 45 13.76 2.65 -14.18
C HIS A 45 14.36 1.53 -13.32
N MET A 46 15.59 1.15 -13.65
CA MET A 46 16.42 0.27 -12.83
C MET A 46 17.24 1.13 -11.88
N VAL A 47 17.25 0.79 -10.60
CA VAL A 47 18.07 1.46 -9.58
C VAL A 47 19.43 0.77 -9.48
N PHE A 48 20.51 1.53 -9.60
CA PHE A 48 21.87 1.07 -9.36
C PHE A 48 22.18 1.15 -7.85
N GLN A 49 21.58 0.21 -7.11
CA GLN A 49 21.57 0.16 -5.64
C GLN A 49 22.92 0.41 -4.95
N PRO A 50 24.08 -0.08 -5.43
CA PRO A 50 25.35 0.13 -4.73
C PRO A 50 25.79 1.59 -4.56
N MET A 51 25.18 2.52 -5.29
CA MET A 51 25.51 3.95 -5.22
C MET A 51 24.44 4.78 -4.48
N LEU A 52 23.39 4.16 -3.95
CA LEU A 52 22.36 4.86 -3.15
C LEU A 52 22.92 5.58 -1.91
N PRO A 53 23.89 5.02 -1.16
CA PRO A 53 24.49 5.74 -0.04
C PRO A 53 25.14 7.08 -0.44
N GLU A 54 25.70 7.19 -1.64
CA GLU A 54 26.29 8.45 -2.13
C GLU A 54 25.23 9.51 -2.45
N VAL A 55 23.99 9.10 -2.78
CA VAL A 55 22.86 10.02 -2.89
C VAL A 55 22.53 10.59 -1.51
N VAL A 56 22.60 9.78 -0.45
CA VAL A 56 22.38 10.24 0.93
C VAL A 56 23.47 11.17 1.41
N GLY A 57 24.73 10.84 1.10
CA GLY A 57 25.88 11.68 1.41
C GLY A 57 25.95 12.99 0.62
N GLY A 58 25.13 13.14 -0.43
CA GLY A 58 25.10 14.34 -1.28
C GLY A 58 26.20 14.39 -2.36
N SER A 59 26.95 13.31 -2.54
CA SER A 59 27.99 13.18 -3.58
C SER A 59 27.42 12.93 -4.97
N LEU A 60 26.19 12.40 -5.06
CA LEU A 60 25.49 12.10 -6.30
C LEU A 60 24.05 12.62 -6.28
N SER A 61 23.55 12.94 -7.48
CA SER A 61 22.14 13.22 -7.68
C SER A 61 21.34 11.91 -7.69
N PRO A 62 20.08 11.91 -7.20
CA PRO A 62 19.17 10.77 -7.34
C PRO A 62 19.05 10.25 -8.77
N GLN A 63 19.14 11.14 -9.77
CA GLN A 63 19.06 10.77 -11.18
C GLN A 63 20.28 9.97 -11.66
N ASP A 64 21.44 10.11 -11.01
CA ASP A 64 22.70 9.50 -11.45
C ASP A 64 22.71 7.99 -11.23
N VAL A 65 21.93 7.53 -10.27
CA VAL A 65 21.86 6.13 -9.83
C VAL A 65 20.64 5.39 -10.38
N VAL A 66 19.92 5.99 -11.35
CA VAL A 66 18.76 5.35 -12.01
C VAL A 66 18.90 5.37 -13.53
N ASN A 67 18.44 4.29 -14.17
CA ASN A 67 18.47 4.13 -15.62
C ASN A 67 17.09 3.76 -16.16
N PRO A 68 16.51 4.51 -17.12
CA PRO A 68 15.23 4.17 -17.71
C PRO A 68 15.26 2.77 -18.36
N ILE A 69 14.35 1.87 -17.95
CA ILE A 69 14.35 0.47 -18.44
C ILE A 69 14.15 0.46 -19.95
N ARG A 70 13.24 1.27 -20.49
CA ARG A 70 12.96 1.37 -21.93
C ARG A 70 14.21 1.69 -22.77
N GLN A 71 15.14 2.46 -22.23
CA GLN A 71 16.39 2.80 -22.92
C GLN A 71 17.43 1.68 -22.79
N LEU A 72 17.39 0.89 -21.73
CA LEU A 72 18.31 -0.22 -21.52
C LEU A 72 17.98 -1.44 -22.38
N VAL A 73 16.71 -1.65 -22.72
CA VAL A 73 16.20 -2.82 -23.45
C VAL A 73 15.37 -2.42 -24.68
N PRO A 74 15.98 -1.79 -25.71
CA PRO A 74 15.27 -1.47 -26.94
C PRO A 74 14.70 -2.76 -27.57
N GLY A 75 13.44 -2.73 -28.00
CA GLY A 75 12.72 -3.88 -28.57
C GLY A 75 11.93 -4.72 -27.56
N VAL A 76 11.95 -4.38 -26.26
CA VAL A 76 11.08 -4.98 -25.24
C VAL A 76 9.95 -4.03 -24.88
N ASP A 77 8.72 -4.53 -24.80
CA ASP A 77 7.60 -3.74 -24.30
C ASP A 77 7.67 -3.64 -22.77
N VAL A 78 8.00 -2.46 -22.26
CA VAL A 78 8.07 -2.22 -20.82
C VAL A 78 6.69 -1.80 -20.32
N LEU A 79 6.11 -2.56 -19.41
CA LEU A 79 4.82 -2.26 -18.79
C LEU A 79 5.06 -1.78 -17.36
N LYS A 80 4.72 -0.52 -17.08
CA LYS A 80 4.84 0.05 -15.74
C LYS A 80 3.56 -0.27 -14.96
N GLY A 81 3.66 -1.17 -14.00
CA GLY A 81 2.52 -1.67 -13.22
C GLY A 81 2.94 -2.74 -12.21
N ARG A 82 2.06 -3.03 -11.25
CA ARG A 82 2.28 -4.05 -10.23
C ARG A 82 1.55 -5.32 -10.61
N VAL A 83 2.22 -6.47 -10.58
CA VAL A 83 1.55 -7.76 -10.73
C VAL A 83 0.78 -8.06 -9.45
N THR A 84 -0.55 -8.11 -9.52
CA THR A 84 -1.45 -8.32 -8.38
C THR A 84 -1.86 -9.78 -8.22
N LEU A 85 -1.93 -10.51 -9.33
CA LEU A 85 -2.27 -11.94 -9.36
C LEU A 85 -1.52 -12.64 -10.49
N LEU A 86 -0.99 -13.84 -10.21
CA LEU A 86 -0.35 -14.70 -11.20
C LEU A 86 -1.00 -16.09 -11.20
N GLU A 87 -1.68 -16.42 -12.30
CA GLU A 87 -2.36 -17.70 -12.50
C GLU A 87 -1.50 -18.62 -13.37
N LEU A 88 -0.58 -19.37 -12.75
CA LEU A 88 0.42 -20.19 -13.46
C LEU A 88 -0.21 -21.23 -14.40
N GLU A 89 -1.30 -21.88 -14.00
CA GLU A 89 -1.98 -22.90 -14.80
C GLU A 89 -2.60 -22.31 -16.08
N LYS A 90 -3.21 -21.12 -15.95
CA LYS A 90 -3.82 -20.40 -17.08
C LYS A 90 -2.81 -19.62 -17.90
N LYS A 91 -1.58 -19.46 -17.40
CA LYS A 91 -0.52 -18.62 -17.98
C LYS A 91 -0.96 -17.18 -18.21
N VAL A 92 -1.65 -16.62 -17.22
CA VAL A 92 -2.15 -15.24 -17.23
C VAL A 92 -1.75 -14.57 -15.93
N MET A 93 -1.40 -13.29 -16.01
CA MET A 93 -1.21 -12.43 -14.86
C MET A 93 -2.06 -11.16 -14.97
N HIS A 94 -2.40 -10.60 -13.82
CA HIS A 94 -3.12 -9.34 -13.70
C HIS A 94 -2.16 -8.25 -13.25
N VAL A 95 -2.22 -7.11 -13.92
CA VAL A 95 -1.32 -5.98 -13.73
C VAL A 95 -2.15 -4.74 -13.43
N ASP A 96 -1.90 -4.12 -12.29
CA ASP A 96 -2.49 -2.85 -11.90
C ASP A 96 -2.06 -1.74 -12.89
N GLY A 97 -3.05 -1.17 -13.58
CA GLY A 97 -2.86 -0.11 -14.59
C GLY A 97 -2.59 1.27 -14.00
N GLY A 98 -2.82 1.45 -12.69
CA GLY A 98 -2.69 2.71 -11.98
C GLY A 98 -3.93 3.61 -12.07
N ARG A 99 -3.73 4.91 -11.82
CA ARG A 99 -4.84 5.86 -11.57
C ARG A 99 -5.71 6.16 -12.80
N TYR A 100 -5.13 6.14 -13.98
CA TYR A 100 -5.78 6.65 -15.20
C TYR A 100 -5.88 5.58 -16.31
N ALA A 101 -5.62 4.32 -15.98
CA ALA A 101 -5.71 3.21 -16.91
C ALA A 101 -6.34 2.00 -16.21
N PRO A 102 -7.17 1.20 -16.91
CA PRO A 102 -7.73 -0.02 -16.36
C PRO A 102 -6.64 -1.06 -16.12
N ASP A 103 -6.95 -2.02 -15.25
CA ASP A 103 -6.12 -3.20 -15.05
C ASP A 103 -5.96 -3.98 -16.36
N LEU A 104 -4.77 -4.57 -16.51
CA LEU A 104 -4.35 -5.26 -17.70
C LEU A 104 -4.14 -6.74 -17.40
N ARG A 105 -4.76 -7.61 -18.20
CA ARG A 105 -4.49 -9.03 -18.19
C ARG A 105 -3.44 -9.37 -19.25
N VAL A 106 -2.40 -10.06 -18.82
CA VAL A 106 -1.26 -10.42 -19.67
C VAL A 106 -1.11 -11.93 -19.73
N GLY A 107 -1.36 -12.50 -20.89
CA GLY A 107 -1.06 -13.90 -21.20
C GLY A 107 0.38 -14.09 -21.67
N TYR A 108 0.98 -15.25 -21.37
CA TYR A 108 2.36 -15.55 -21.76
C TYR A 108 2.59 -17.00 -22.18
N LYS A 109 3.66 -17.27 -22.95
CA LYS A 109 4.13 -18.64 -23.23
C LYS A 109 5.23 -19.07 -22.27
N GLU A 110 6.20 -18.19 -22.03
CA GLU A 110 7.32 -18.35 -21.10
C GLU A 110 7.32 -17.20 -20.08
N LEU A 111 7.70 -17.49 -18.83
CA LEU A 111 7.74 -16.50 -17.76
C LEU A 111 9.07 -16.52 -17.01
N VAL A 112 9.63 -15.34 -16.78
CA VAL A 112 10.83 -15.12 -15.97
C VAL A 112 10.45 -14.32 -14.72
N LEU A 113 10.62 -14.92 -13.54
CA LEU A 113 10.36 -14.29 -12.24
C LEU A 113 11.64 -13.65 -11.69
N THR A 114 11.65 -12.33 -11.61
CA THR A 114 12.74 -11.54 -10.99
C THR A 114 12.24 -10.40 -10.09
N PRO A 115 11.17 -10.55 -9.28
CA PRO A 115 10.64 -9.47 -8.44
C PRO A 115 11.60 -9.00 -7.32
N GLY A 116 12.72 -9.70 -7.12
CA GLY A 116 13.67 -9.42 -6.04
C GLY A 116 13.16 -9.84 -4.66
N ALA A 117 13.70 -9.22 -3.63
CA ALA A 117 13.27 -9.38 -2.24
C ALA A 117 12.53 -8.13 -1.74
N ASP A 118 11.78 -8.27 -0.65
CA ASP A 118 11.07 -7.21 0.06
C ASP A 118 11.71 -6.91 1.44
N VAL A 119 11.11 -6.02 2.22
CA VAL A 119 11.53 -5.70 3.59
C VAL A 119 10.35 -5.85 4.53
N ASP A 120 10.51 -6.65 5.58
CA ASP A 120 9.48 -6.90 6.61
C ASP A 120 9.88 -6.24 7.93
N LEU A 121 9.47 -4.98 8.09
CA LEU A 121 9.77 -4.17 9.28
C LEU A 121 8.92 -4.55 10.49
N ARG A 122 7.80 -5.28 10.32
CA ARG A 122 6.88 -5.69 11.41
C ARG A 122 7.57 -6.54 12.48
N ARG A 123 8.72 -7.14 12.14
CA ARG A 123 9.57 -7.90 13.05
C ARG A 123 10.21 -7.03 14.14
N PHE A 124 10.21 -5.71 13.96
CA PHE A 124 10.80 -4.72 14.86
C PHE A 124 9.72 -3.68 15.20
N PRO A 125 9.05 -3.77 16.37
CA PRO A 125 8.01 -2.84 16.76
C PRO A 125 8.44 -1.36 16.60
N GLY A 126 7.60 -0.58 15.92
CA GLY A 126 7.81 0.85 15.64
C GLY A 126 8.82 1.18 14.54
N MET A 127 9.51 0.19 13.95
CA MET A 127 10.49 0.41 12.88
C MET A 127 9.82 0.88 11.58
N SER A 128 8.65 0.32 11.24
CA SER A 128 7.88 0.73 10.05
C SER A 128 7.41 2.18 10.10
N GLU A 129 7.17 2.68 11.31
CA GLU A 129 6.59 3.99 11.59
C GLU A 129 7.66 5.08 11.72
N HIS A 130 8.84 4.71 12.22
CA HIS A 130 9.84 5.69 12.67
C HIS A 130 11.20 5.58 11.99
N ALA A 131 11.44 4.56 11.16
CA ALA A 131 12.72 4.40 10.46
C ALA A 131 12.64 4.73 8.96
N TYR A 132 13.74 5.26 8.45
CA TYR A 132 14.01 5.41 7.03
C TYR A 132 14.59 4.11 6.47
N LEU A 133 14.12 3.70 5.31
CA LEU A 133 14.71 2.60 4.56
C LEU A 133 15.89 3.09 3.69
N MET A 134 16.62 2.14 3.11
CA MET A 134 17.63 2.40 2.08
C MET A 134 17.55 1.35 0.96
N ARG A 135 16.44 1.34 0.21
CA ARG A 135 16.21 0.33 -0.84
C ARG A 135 16.07 0.92 -2.23
N ASN A 136 15.41 2.07 -2.34
CA ASN A 136 15.18 2.73 -3.62
C ASN A 136 15.69 4.18 -3.60
N CYS A 137 15.62 4.84 -4.76
CA CYS A 137 16.06 6.22 -4.94
C CYS A 137 15.27 7.22 -4.08
N GLY A 138 13.96 7.01 -3.94
CA GLY A 138 13.09 7.82 -3.10
C GLY A 138 13.43 7.70 -1.60
N ASP A 139 13.81 6.52 -1.14
CA ASP A 139 14.27 6.32 0.24
C ASP A 139 15.54 7.14 0.52
N ALA A 140 16.53 7.07 -0.39
CA ALA A 140 17.77 7.83 -0.28
C ALA A 140 17.51 9.35 -0.28
N MET A 141 16.61 9.83 -1.15
CA MET A 141 16.19 11.24 -1.17
C MET A 141 15.55 11.66 0.15
N LYS A 142 14.60 10.87 0.67
CA LYS A 142 13.93 11.14 1.95
C LYS A 142 14.92 11.17 3.10
N LEU A 143 15.86 10.23 3.13
CA LEU A 143 16.87 10.16 4.18
C LEU A 143 17.85 11.35 4.11
N ARG A 144 18.32 11.74 2.93
CA ARG A 144 19.14 12.96 2.77
C ARG A 144 18.40 14.19 3.28
N ALA A 145 17.14 14.37 2.85
CA ALA A 145 16.31 15.49 3.28
C ALA A 145 16.11 15.48 4.80
N ALA A 146 15.87 14.31 5.40
CA ALA A 146 15.76 14.16 6.84
C ALA A 146 17.04 14.56 7.58
N VAL A 147 18.21 14.12 7.10
CA VAL A 147 19.51 14.48 7.70
C VAL A 147 19.72 15.99 7.70
N ILE A 148 19.46 16.65 6.56
CA ILE A 148 19.58 18.11 6.44
C ILE A 148 18.54 18.81 7.32
N SER A 149 17.27 18.37 7.29
CA SER A 149 16.18 18.92 8.11
C SER A 149 16.49 18.87 9.60
N ARG A 150 17.12 17.79 10.09
CA ARG A 150 17.54 17.69 11.50
C ARG A 150 18.61 18.73 11.86
N MET A 151 19.54 19.01 10.94
CA MET A 151 20.54 20.07 11.15
C MET A 151 19.89 21.45 11.17
N GLU A 152 18.97 21.73 10.24
CA GLU A 152 18.21 22.98 10.20
C GLU A 152 17.39 23.18 11.49
N GLU A 153 16.64 22.16 11.92
CA GLU A 153 15.85 22.21 13.15
C GLU A 153 16.74 22.36 14.39
N ALA A 154 17.84 21.61 14.47
CA ALA A 154 18.77 21.68 15.60
C ALA A 154 19.40 23.07 15.74
N ASN A 155 19.65 23.78 14.64
CA ASN A 155 20.21 25.12 14.63
C ASN A 155 19.23 26.19 15.15
N LEU A 156 17.93 25.87 15.24
CA LEU A 156 16.90 26.75 15.81
C LEU A 156 16.68 26.53 17.31
N LEU A 157 17.24 25.47 17.90
CA LEU A 157 16.92 25.07 19.28
C LEU A 157 17.97 25.52 20.29
N ASP A 158 17.48 26.17 21.35
CA ASP A 158 18.25 26.46 22.55
C ASP A 158 18.30 25.27 23.53
N ASP A 159 17.25 24.42 23.54
CA ASP A 159 17.19 23.23 24.38
C ASP A 159 18.23 22.19 23.93
N ALA A 160 19.24 22.00 24.78
CA ALA A 160 20.34 21.08 24.53
C ALA A 160 19.90 19.61 24.42
N GLU A 161 18.86 19.18 25.14
CA GLU A 161 18.39 17.79 25.08
C GLU A 161 17.63 17.52 23.77
N ALA A 162 16.71 18.40 23.39
CA ALA A 162 16.02 18.31 22.11
C ALA A 162 17.01 18.42 20.93
N ARG A 163 17.98 19.34 21.01
CA ARG A 163 19.03 19.50 19.99
C ARG A 163 19.88 18.23 19.87
N ARG A 164 20.35 17.67 20.98
CA ARG A 164 21.11 16.41 20.99
C ARG A 164 20.32 15.28 20.32
N ARG A 165 19.02 15.16 20.62
CA ARG A 165 18.15 14.13 20.02
C ARG A 165 18.02 14.28 18.50
N LEU A 166 17.88 15.51 17.99
CA LEU A 166 17.83 15.78 16.54
C LEU A 166 19.15 15.40 15.85
N LEU A 167 20.27 15.65 16.53
CA LEU A 167 21.62 15.40 16.05
C LEU A 167 22.11 13.95 16.27
N SER A 168 21.26 13.05 16.75
CA SER A 168 21.56 11.62 16.89
C SER A 168 20.96 10.81 15.72
N PHE A 169 21.84 10.21 14.93
CA PHE A 169 21.52 9.43 13.73
C PHE A 169 21.87 7.95 13.94
N VAL A 170 20.87 7.08 14.06
CA VAL A 170 21.06 5.65 14.32
C VAL A 170 20.91 4.85 13.04
N VAL A 171 21.92 4.09 12.65
CA VAL A 171 21.89 3.16 11.51
C VAL A 171 21.89 1.72 12.03
N VAL A 172 20.86 0.96 11.65
CA VAL A 172 20.68 -0.43 12.06
C VAL A 172 21.12 -1.36 10.94
N GLY A 173 22.20 -2.10 11.18
CA GLY A 173 22.74 -3.13 10.29
C GLY A 173 24.17 -2.85 9.77
N GLY A 174 25.18 -3.44 10.40
CA GLY A 174 26.58 -3.43 9.92
C GLY A 174 26.92 -4.23 8.64
N GLY A 175 25.97 -4.40 7.70
CA GLY A 175 26.23 -4.90 6.35
C GLY A 175 26.69 -3.78 5.40
N TYR A 176 26.84 -4.06 4.10
CA TYR A 176 27.28 -3.07 3.09
C TYR A 176 26.45 -1.79 3.14
N SER A 177 25.13 -1.91 2.99
CA SER A 177 24.24 -0.75 2.96
C SER A 177 24.34 0.10 4.23
N GLY A 178 24.34 -0.50 5.43
CA GLY A 178 24.42 0.28 6.66
C GLY A 178 25.79 0.87 6.94
N VAL A 179 26.89 0.18 6.61
CA VAL A 179 28.25 0.72 6.70
C VAL A 179 28.44 1.90 5.75
N GLU A 180 28.07 1.75 4.49
CA GLU A 180 28.18 2.80 3.48
C GLU A 180 27.29 3.99 3.86
N THR A 181 26.06 3.74 4.32
CA THR A 181 25.13 4.79 4.76
C THR A 181 25.66 5.56 5.97
N ALA A 182 26.12 4.86 7.01
CA ALA A 182 26.65 5.50 8.21
C ALA A 182 27.89 6.36 7.87
N GLY A 183 28.79 5.83 7.03
CA GLY A 183 29.96 6.57 6.55
C GLY A 183 29.58 7.82 5.75
N GLN A 184 28.60 7.72 4.85
CA GLN A 184 28.13 8.84 4.03
C GLN A 184 27.40 9.92 4.85
N ILE A 185 26.61 9.53 5.86
CA ILE A 185 25.98 10.48 6.79
C ILE A 185 27.05 11.19 7.62
N ALA A 186 28.00 10.46 8.21
CA ALA A 186 29.07 11.06 9.01
C ALA A 186 29.93 12.04 8.19
N ASP A 187 30.27 11.66 6.95
CA ASP A 187 31.03 12.51 6.04
C ASP A 187 30.24 13.77 5.64
N LEU A 188 28.93 13.64 5.39
CA LEU A 188 28.05 14.78 5.11
C LEU A 188 28.01 15.73 6.31
N LEU A 189 27.68 15.22 7.50
CA LEU A 189 27.59 16.01 8.74
C LEU A 189 28.90 16.76 9.01
N SER A 190 30.05 16.07 8.92
CA SER A 190 31.36 16.69 9.09
C SER A 190 31.62 17.82 8.07
N SER A 191 31.19 17.63 6.82
CA SER A 191 31.39 18.65 5.77
C SER A 191 30.51 19.89 5.93
N ILE A 192 29.30 19.73 6.50
CA ILE A 192 28.29 20.79 6.56
C ILE A 192 28.18 21.47 7.91
N CYS A 193 28.66 20.86 9.00
CA CYS A 193 28.49 21.39 10.36
C CYS A 193 28.98 22.83 10.51
N LYS A 194 30.08 23.18 9.84
CA LYS A 194 30.64 24.55 9.81
C LYS A 194 29.72 25.62 9.19
N MET A 195 28.64 25.21 8.52
CA MET A 195 27.64 26.10 7.93
C MET A 195 26.50 26.44 8.91
N TYR A 196 26.45 25.76 10.07
CA TYR A 196 25.43 25.97 11.10
C TYR A 196 26.06 26.64 12.32
N GLU A 197 25.72 27.91 12.56
CA GLU A 197 26.33 28.76 13.60
C GLU A 197 26.16 28.19 15.02
N PHE A 198 25.00 27.60 15.31
CA PHE A 198 24.63 27.19 16.68
C PHE A 198 24.86 25.70 16.95
N ILE A 199 25.52 24.97 16.05
CA ILE A 199 25.83 23.55 16.21
C ILE A 199 27.34 23.37 16.28
N ARG A 200 27.84 22.86 17.41
CA ARG A 200 29.27 22.55 17.54
C ARG A 200 29.65 21.29 16.76
N PRO A 201 30.87 21.20 16.19
CA PRO A 201 31.32 20.06 15.40
C PRO A 201 31.22 18.69 16.10
N GLU A 202 31.24 18.66 17.43
CA GLU A 202 31.20 17.44 18.24
C GLU A 202 29.77 17.01 18.63
N GLU A 203 28.74 17.81 18.33
CA GLU A 203 27.35 17.51 18.69
C GLU A 203 26.67 16.45 17.79
N PRO A 204 26.87 16.45 16.45
CA PRO A 204 26.32 15.40 15.60
C PRO A 204 26.93 14.01 15.88
N GLU A 205 26.09 13.04 16.22
CA GLU A 205 26.50 11.67 16.53
C GLU A 205 25.85 10.68 15.56
N VAL A 206 26.67 9.85 14.91
CA VAL A 206 26.21 8.72 14.10
C VAL A 206 26.49 7.42 14.84
N VAL A 207 25.47 6.59 15.04
CA VAL A 207 25.57 5.31 15.76
C VAL A 207 25.25 4.17 14.80
N LEU A 208 26.20 3.27 14.58
CA LEU A 208 26.02 2.07 13.77
C LEU A 208 25.83 0.84 14.67
N ILE A 209 24.64 0.24 14.63
CA ILE A 209 24.29 -0.92 15.45
C ILE A 209 24.35 -2.19 14.59
N HIS A 210 25.04 -3.21 15.08
CA HIS A 210 25.11 -4.51 14.44
C HIS A 210 25.01 -5.67 15.42
N SER A 211 24.23 -6.68 15.04
CA SER A 211 23.89 -7.81 15.90
C SER A 211 24.99 -8.88 16.03
N ARG A 212 26.13 -8.70 15.38
CA ARG A 212 27.26 -9.65 15.38
C ARG A 212 28.53 -8.94 15.83
N ASP A 213 29.59 -9.73 15.96
CA ASP A 213 30.91 -9.35 16.46
C ASP A 213 31.77 -8.56 15.45
N ARG A 214 31.33 -8.44 14.19
CA ARG A 214 32.07 -7.70 13.16
C ARG A 214 31.17 -7.07 12.09
N LEU A 215 31.58 -5.91 11.59
CA LEU A 215 31.01 -5.27 10.40
C LEU A 215 31.44 -6.02 9.14
N LEU A 216 30.65 -5.92 8.07
CA LEU A 216 30.92 -6.53 6.76
C LEU A 216 31.38 -8.00 6.88
N PRO A 217 30.57 -8.89 7.48
CA PRO A 217 31.03 -10.21 7.92
C PRO A 217 31.46 -11.15 6.79
N THR A 218 31.19 -10.80 5.53
CA THR A 218 31.65 -11.54 4.34
C THR A 218 33.09 -11.22 3.94
N LEU A 219 33.60 -10.03 4.32
CA LEU A 219 34.98 -9.62 4.06
C LEU A 219 35.98 -10.33 4.98
N ASP A 220 37.24 -10.35 4.54
CA ASP A 220 38.37 -10.73 5.38
C ASP A 220 38.38 -9.95 6.71
N SER A 221 38.73 -10.63 7.81
CA SER A 221 38.67 -10.06 9.16
C SER A 221 39.53 -8.79 9.33
N LYS A 222 40.64 -8.68 8.58
CA LYS A 222 41.47 -7.47 8.61
C LYS A 222 40.78 -6.27 7.97
N LEU A 223 40.01 -6.49 6.91
CA LEU A 223 39.22 -5.43 6.25
C LEU A 223 38.02 -5.02 7.11
N ALA A 224 37.37 -5.97 7.78
CA ALA A 224 36.29 -5.68 8.73
C ALA A 224 36.80 -4.80 9.90
N GLU A 225 37.94 -5.14 10.49
CA GLU A 225 38.54 -4.36 11.57
C GLU A 225 39.05 -2.99 11.09
N TYR A 226 39.64 -2.93 9.88
CA TYR A 226 39.98 -1.64 9.26
C TYR A 226 38.75 -0.75 9.09
N THR A 227 37.63 -1.32 8.62
CA THR A 227 36.36 -0.63 8.43
C THR A 227 35.87 -0.02 9.75
N ARG A 228 35.79 -0.82 10.82
CA ARG A 228 35.41 -0.35 12.15
C ARG A 228 36.26 0.84 12.60
N ARG A 229 37.58 0.70 12.54
CA ARG A 229 38.52 1.77 12.95
C ARG A 229 38.37 3.04 12.14
N GLN A 230 38.07 2.95 10.84
CA GLN A 230 37.89 4.16 10.02
C GLN A 230 36.58 4.87 10.33
N LEU A 231 35.48 4.13 10.52
CA LEU A 231 34.21 4.71 10.95
C LEU A 231 34.34 5.39 12.31
N GLU A 232 34.98 4.75 13.29
CA GLU A 232 35.25 5.34 14.60
C GLU A 232 36.10 6.62 14.50
N LYS A 233 37.11 6.63 13.62
CA LYS A 233 37.90 7.85 13.33
C LYS A 233 37.09 8.98 12.70
N MET A 234 35.97 8.66 12.06
CA MET A 234 35.03 9.63 11.50
C MET A 234 33.96 10.07 12.52
N GLY A 235 34.06 9.62 13.78
CA GLY A 235 33.10 9.95 14.83
C GLY A 235 31.87 9.03 14.87
N VAL A 236 31.85 7.94 14.10
CA VAL A 236 30.77 6.95 14.16
C VAL A 236 30.95 6.04 15.37
N LYS A 237 29.97 6.01 16.27
CA LYS A 237 29.91 5.07 17.38
C LYS A 237 29.43 3.70 16.87
N VAL A 238 30.28 2.68 16.95
CA VAL A 238 29.95 1.32 16.49
C VAL A 238 29.54 0.44 17.67
N LEU A 239 28.31 -0.07 17.66
CA LEU A 239 27.77 -0.99 18.66
C LEU A 239 27.63 -2.40 18.06
N LEU A 240 28.55 -3.29 18.43
CA LEU A 240 28.58 -4.69 17.99
C LEU A 240 27.93 -5.59 19.03
N ASN A 241 27.45 -6.76 18.59
CA ASN A 241 26.69 -7.70 19.42
C ASN A 241 25.42 -7.09 20.06
N THR A 242 24.90 -6.02 19.46
CA THR A 242 23.75 -5.27 19.97
C THR A 242 22.60 -5.37 18.98
N ARG A 243 21.37 -5.56 19.47
CA ARG A 243 20.16 -5.60 18.64
C ARG A 243 19.21 -4.48 19.03
N VAL A 244 18.52 -3.92 18.05
CA VAL A 244 17.37 -3.06 18.29
C VAL A 244 16.16 -3.94 18.60
N GLN A 245 15.47 -3.66 19.70
CA GLN A 245 14.21 -4.31 20.07
C GLN A 245 13.01 -3.53 19.54
N THR A 246 12.96 -2.23 19.84
CA THR A 246 11.82 -1.37 19.53
C THR A 246 12.31 0.02 19.16
N VAL A 247 11.60 0.68 18.25
CA VAL A 247 11.80 2.08 17.90
C VAL A 247 10.54 2.87 18.27
N THR A 248 10.72 4.08 18.79
CA THR A 248 9.62 5.02 19.04
C THR A 248 9.91 6.33 18.32
N ALA A 249 8.96 7.26 18.33
CA ALA A 249 9.12 8.58 17.71
C ALA A 249 10.36 9.37 18.19
N THR A 250 10.92 9.03 19.36
CA THR A 250 12.03 9.79 19.97
C THR A 250 13.20 8.94 20.44
N SER A 251 13.13 7.61 20.33
CA SER A 251 14.16 6.73 20.90
C SER A 251 14.24 5.35 20.28
N VAL A 252 15.42 4.73 20.40
CA VAL A 252 15.71 3.35 20.05
C VAL A 252 15.98 2.56 21.34
N MET A 253 15.29 1.43 21.52
CA MET A 253 15.51 0.51 22.64
C MET A 253 16.37 -0.66 22.19
N LEU A 254 17.43 -0.94 22.95
CA LEU A 254 18.41 -1.97 22.66
C LEU A 254 18.15 -3.27 23.44
N SER A 255 18.81 -4.34 23.01
CA SER A 255 18.63 -5.68 23.58
C SER A 255 19.11 -5.85 25.01
N ASP A 256 19.99 -4.98 25.46
CA ASP A 256 20.51 -4.90 26.84
C ASP A 256 19.67 -3.99 27.75
N GLY A 257 18.58 -3.41 27.22
CA GLY A 257 17.70 -2.48 27.93
C GLY A 257 18.15 -1.01 27.84
N GLU A 258 19.28 -0.70 27.20
CA GLU A 258 19.70 0.68 26.98
C GLU A 258 18.70 1.40 26.04
N ARG A 259 18.40 2.66 26.37
CA ARG A 259 17.56 3.54 25.58
C ARG A 259 18.39 4.69 25.03
N MET A 260 18.40 4.82 23.71
CA MET A 260 19.10 5.90 23.02
C MET A 260 18.11 6.89 22.43
N ALA A 261 18.30 8.18 22.68
CA ALA A 261 17.51 9.22 22.01
C ALA A 261 17.97 9.34 20.55
N ALA A 262 17.02 9.37 19.61
CA ALA A 262 17.31 9.56 18.19
C ALA A 262 16.08 10.10 17.46
N SER A 263 16.28 11.07 16.58
CA SER A 263 15.24 11.55 15.66
C SER A 263 15.40 11.01 14.24
N THR A 264 16.52 10.36 13.93
CA THR A 264 16.72 9.69 12.64
C THR A 264 17.18 8.26 12.89
N VAL A 265 16.34 7.30 12.51
CA VAL A 265 16.67 5.87 12.53
C VAL A 265 16.68 5.36 11.09
N VAL A 266 17.73 4.68 10.68
CA VAL A 266 17.89 4.10 9.35
C VAL A 266 17.92 2.59 9.47
N CYS A 267 16.97 1.92 8.84
CA CYS A 267 16.91 0.47 8.79
C CYS A 267 17.53 -0.06 7.50
N THR A 268 18.58 -0.85 7.63
CA THR A 268 19.24 -1.55 6.51
C THR A 268 19.15 -3.07 6.67
N VAL A 269 18.25 -3.54 7.53
CA VAL A 269 17.98 -4.96 7.83
C VAL A 269 16.53 -5.31 7.51
N GLY A 270 16.15 -6.56 7.74
CA GLY A 270 14.76 -7.01 7.59
C GLY A 270 14.41 -7.53 6.20
N ASN A 271 15.40 -7.98 5.41
CA ASN A 271 15.15 -8.65 4.13
C ASN A 271 14.10 -9.74 4.29
N ALA A 272 13.12 -9.71 3.39
CA ALA A 272 11.99 -10.61 3.35
C ALA A 272 11.78 -11.13 1.92
N PRO A 273 11.13 -12.29 1.76
CA PRO A 273 10.74 -12.77 0.45
C PRO A 273 9.81 -11.82 -0.29
N SER A 274 9.78 -11.91 -1.62
CA SER A 274 8.75 -11.22 -2.42
C SER A 274 7.35 -11.72 -2.06
N PRO A 275 6.37 -10.84 -1.79
CA PRO A 275 4.99 -11.25 -1.50
C PRO A 275 4.36 -12.13 -2.60
N LEU A 276 4.64 -11.82 -3.86
CA LEU A 276 4.17 -12.60 -5.01
C LEU A 276 4.69 -14.04 -4.95
N ILE A 277 5.97 -14.22 -4.65
CA ILE A 277 6.59 -15.55 -4.57
C ILE A 277 6.13 -16.29 -3.31
N ALA A 278 6.03 -15.60 -2.18
CA ALA A 278 5.52 -16.19 -0.94
C ALA A 278 4.10 -16.74 -1.13
N GLN A 279 3.19 -15.95 -1.71
CA GLN A 279 1.81 -16.37 -2.00
C GLN A 279 1.76 -17.60 -2.91
N LEU A 280 2.55 -17.62 -3.99
CA LEU A 280 2.60 -18.77 -4.91
C LEU A 280 3.19 -20.02 -4.24
N GLY A 281 4.20 -19.85 -3.40
CA GLY A 281 4.79 -20.93 -2.63
C GLY A 281 3.83 -21.53 -1.59
N GLU A 282 3.15 -20.67 -0.83
CA GLU A 282 2.15 -21.07 0.18
C GLU A 282 0.95 -21.78 -0.44
N SER A 283 0.52 -21.37 -1.64
CA SER A 283 -0.54 -22.05 -2.39
C SER A 283 -0.11 -23.40 -2.98
N GLY A 284 1.19 -23.73 -2.97
CA GLY A 284 1.75 -24.92 -3.61
C GLY A 284 1.87 -24.82 -5.14
N ALA A 285 1.50 -23.69 -5.74
CA ALA A 285 1.56 -23.49 -7.20
C ALA A 285 3.00 -23.38 -7.75
N LEU A 286 3.96 -23.07 -6.88
CA LEU A 286 5.37 -22.89 -7.26
C LEU A 286 6.27 -23.54 -6.20
N PRO A 287 7.30 -24.34 -6.57
CA PRO A 287 8.21 -24.92 -5.60
C PRO A 287 9.05 -23.81 -4.96
N ALA A 288 8.84 -23.58 -3.67
CA ALA A 288 9.50 -22.53 -2.93
C ALA A 288 10.01 -23.04 -1.58
N GLU A 289 11.17 -22.52 -1.15
CA GLU A 289 11.73 -22.73 0.18
C GLU A 289 11.96 -21.36 0.85
N LYS A 290 11.37 -21.17 2.03
CA LYS A 290 11.47 -19.91 2.80
C LYS A 290 11.09 -18.68 1.95
N GLY A 291 10.05 -18.82 1.12
CA GLY A 291 9.53 -17.76 0.23
C GLY A 291 10.38 -17.47 -1.01
N ARG A 292 11.37 -18.30 -1.34
CA ARG A 292 12.19 -18.18 -2.56
C ARG A 292 11.97 -19.36 -3.49
N VAL A 293 11.89 -19.11 -4.79
CA VAL A 293 11.65 -20.14 -5.81
C VAL A 293 12.84 -21.09 -5.93
N LEU A 294 12.58 -22.40 -5.94
CA LEU A 294 13.60 -23.40 -6.18
C LEU A 294 13.88 -23.54 -7.68
N VAL A 295 15.10 -23.21 -8.09
CA VAL A 295 15.55 -23.36 -9.48
C VAL A 295 16.67 -24.40 -9.60
N GLU A 296 16.86 -24.90 -10.81
CA GLU A 296 18.06 -25.65 -11.21
C GLU A 296 19.23 -24.69 -11.47
N SER A 297 20.44 -25.23 -11.61
CA SER A 297 21.64 -24.45 -11.98
C SER A 297 21.52 -23.77 -13.33
N THR A 298 20.58 -24.21 -14.18
CA THR A 298 20.22 -23.59 -15.46
C THR A 298 19.34 -22.34 -15.30
N GLY A 299 18.79 -22.11 -14.09
CA GLY A 299 17.82 -21.04 -13.79
C GLY A 299 16.36 -21.37 -14.13
N ARG A 300 16.09 -22.59 -14.61
CA ARG A 300 14.73 -23.11 -14.79
C ARG A 300 14.12 -23.47 -13.43
N VAL A 301 12.84 -23.17 -13.24
CA VAL A 301 12.12 -23.57 -12.02
C VAL A 301 11.92 -25.08 -12.00
N LYS A 302 12.23 -25.72 -10.87
CA LYS A 302 12.15 -27.19 -10.75
C LYS A 302 10.73 -27.69 -11.09
N GLY A 303 10.61 -28.66 -11.99
CA GLY A 303 9.31 -29.21 -12.40
C GLY A 303 8.48 -28.32 -13.33
N HIS A 304 8.94 -27.11 -13.70
CA HIS A 304 8.22 -26.20 -14.59
C HIS A 304 9.09 -25.78 -15.79
N PRO A 305 8.97 -26.43 -16.96
CA PRO A 305 9.89 -26.22 -18.08
C PRO A 305 9.82 -24.82 -18.71
N GLN A 306 8.70 -24.12 -18.53
CA GLN A 306 8.39 -22.82 -19.13
C GLN A 306 8.51 -21.65 -18.13
N LEU A 307 9.00 -21.94 -16.92
CA LEU A 307 9.19 -20.97 -15.84
C LEU A 307 10.67 -20.87 -15.49
N TRP A 308 11.12 -19.64 -15.31
CA TRP A 308 12.50 -19.30 -14.98
C TRP A 308 12.51 -18.33 -13.80
N ALA A 309 13.56 -18.34 -12.99
CA ALA A 309 13.71 -17.34 -11.94
C ALA A 309 15.18 -16.97 -11.70
N ALA A 310 15.43 -15.73 -11.29
CA ALA A 310 16.76 -15.23 -11.00
C ALA A 310 16.75 -14.07 -9.99
N GLY A 311 17.90 -13.83 -9.35
CA GLY A 311 18.05 -12.83 -8.30
C GLY A 311 17.48 -13.30 -6.97
N ASP A 312 17.29 -12.33 -6.06
CA ASP A 312 16.99 -12.56 -4.63
C ASP A 312 15.66 -13.29 -4.37
N CYS A 313 14.80 -13.41 -5.38
CA CYS A 313 13.55 -14.17 -5.29
C CYS A 313 13.75 -15.69 -5.44
N SER A 314 14.97 -16.16 -5.71
CA SER A 314 15.26 -17.56 -6.06
C SER A 314 16.35 -18.17 -5.17
N VAL A 315 16.24 -19.47 -4.92
CA VAL A 315 17.34 -20.29 -4.39
C VAL A 315 18.11 -20.81 -5.60
N PHE A 316 19.14 -20.06 -6.00
CA PHE A 316 19.88 -20.33 -7.23
C PHE A 316 21.17 -21.11 -6.96
N PRO A 317 21.28 -22.41 -7.32
CA PRO A 317 22.49 -23.18 -7.14
C PRO A 317 23.49 -22.92 -8.26
N ARG A 318 24.78 -22.96 -7.92
CA ARG A 318 25.86 -23.09 -8.89
C ARG A 318 25.99 -24.55 -9.34
N LYS A 319 26.76 -24.78 -10.40
CA LYS A 319 27.09 -26.13 -10.90
C LYS A 319 27.64 -27.07 -9.82
N ASN A 320 28.39 -26.53 -8.86
CA ASN A 320 28.95 -27.29 -7.73
C ASN A 320 27.95 -27.54 -6.58
N GLY A 321 26.69 -27.11 -6.72
CA GLY A 321 25.63 -27.23 -5.71
C GLY A 321 25.61 -26.09 -4.68
N GLU A 322 26.61 -25.21 -4.65
CA GLU A 322 26.63 -24.10 -3.70
C GLU A 322 25.62 -23.02 -4.08
N ILE A 323 24.81 -22.58 -3.12
CA ILE A 323 23.81 -21.52 -3.34
C ILE A 323 24.50 -20.17 -3.56
N CYS A 324 24.03 -19.42 -4.54
CA CYS A 324 24.50 -18.07 -4.82
C CYS A 324 24.07 -17.10 -3.71
N PRO A 325 24.92 -16.15 -3.30
CA PRO A 325 24.51 -15.09 -2.38
C PRO A 325 23.60 -14.06 -3.07
N ASP A 326 22.77 -13.40 -2.27
CA ASP A 326 21.80 -12.40 -2.71
C ASP A 326 22.49 -11.04 -2.93
N THR A 327 23.24 -10.91 -4.04
CA THR A 327 23.91 -9.66 -4.40
C THR A 327 23.59 -9.23 -5.82
N ALA A 328 23.64 -7.91 -6.08
CA ALA A 328 23.44 -7.34 -7.41
C ALA A 328 24.35 -7.96 -8.48
N GLN A 329 25.57 -8.37 -8.10
CA GLN A 329 26.50 -9.03 -9.02
C GLN A 329 26.01 -10.42 -9.44
N PHE A 330 25.49 -11.22 -8.50
CA PHE A 330 24.91 -12.51 -8.82
C PHE A 330 23.60 -12.35 -9.56
N ALA A 331 22.70 -11.45 -9.12
CA ALA A 331 21.44 -11.17 -9.81
C ALA A 331 21.65 -10.77 -11.29
N MET A 332 22.61 -9.88 -11.57
CA MET A 332 22.97 -9.50 -12.94
C MET A 332 23.46 -10.70 -13.76
N ARG A 333 24.36 -11.52 -13.20
CA ARG A 333 24.94 -12.68 -13.89
C ARG A 333 23.91 -13.79 -14.12
N GLN A 334 23.05 -14.05 -13.13
CA GLN A 334 21.93 -14.97 -13.23
C GLN A 334 20.93 -14.50 -14.28
N GLY A 335 20.61 -13.20 -14.32
CA GLY A 335 19.75 -12.62 -15.36
C GLY A 335 20.30 -12.88 -16.77
N ILE A 336 21.60 -12.60 -16.99
CA ILE A 336 22.28 -12.92 -18.26
C ILE A 336 22.16 -14.42 -18.57
N HIS A 337 22.47 -15.27 -17.60
CA HIS A 337 22.46 -16.72 -17.78
C HIS A 337 21.06 -17.28 -18.11
N VAL A 338 20.02 -16.82 -17.41
CA VAL A 338 18.63 -17.19 -17.72
C VAL A 338 18.25 -16.72 -19.12
N GLY A 339 18.63 -15.51 -19.52
CA GLY A 339 18.38 -15.02 -20.88
C GLY A 339 19.07 -15.86 -21.97
N GLU A 340 20.27 -16.39 -21.70
CA GLU A 340 20.96 -17.33 -22.61
C GLU A 340 20.21 -18.66 -22.72
N ASN A 341 19.90 -19.26 -21.57
CA ASN A 341 19.28 -20.58 -21.50
C ASN A 341 17.84 -20.56 -22.03
N LEU A 342 17.09 -19.50 -21.78
CA LEU A 342 15.76 -19.32 -22.36
C LEU A 342 15.84 -19.19 -23.89
N ALA A 343 16.81 -18.43 -24.41
CA ALA A 343 17.02 -18.37 -25.86
C ALA A 343 17.45 -19.74 -26.42
N ALA A 344 18.37 -20.45 -25.78
CA ALA A 344 18.82 -21.79 -26.16
C ALA A 344 17.66 -22.80 -26.18
N ALA A 345 16.81 -22.78 -25.14
CA ALA A 345 15.62 -23.64 -25.05
C ALA A 345 14.69 -23.46 -26.24
N ARG A 346 14.47 -22.22 -26.70
CA ARG A 346 13.64 -21.94 -27.88
C ARG A 346 14.21 -22.46 -29.19
N PHE A 347 15.54 -22.60 -29.27
CA PHE A 347 16.22 -23.21 -30.40
C PHE A 347 16.43 -24.73 -30.23
N GLY A 348 15.90 -25.35 -29.19
CA GLY A 348 16.13 -26.77 -28.89
C GLY A 348 17.60 -27.09 -28.54
N GLN A 349 18.37 -26.09 -28.13
CA GLN A 349 19.77 -26.23 -27.75
C GLN A 349 19.90 -26.68 -26.28
N PRO A 350 20.98 -27.39 -25.92
CA PRO A 350 21.22 -27.77 -24.53
C PRO A 350 21.38 -26.55 -23.63
N LEU A 351 20.90 -26.68 -22.40
CA LEU A 351 21.07 -25.65 -21.37
C LEU A 351 22.43 -25.79 -20.69
N GLU A 352 22.98 -24.66 -20.27
CA GLU A 352 24.23 -24.63 -19.51
C GLU A 352 23.97 -24.41 -18.02
N ASP A 353 24.87 -24.89 -17.17
CA ASP A 353 24.84 -24.63 -15.73
C ASP A 353 25.51 -23.29 -15.37
N PHE A 354 25.00 -22.64 -14.33
CA PHE A 354 25.60 -21.43 -13.78
C PHE A 354 26.90 -21.72 -13.00
N THR A 355 28.01 -21.09 -13.40
CA THR A 355 29.36 -21.36 -12.85
C THR A 355 30.01 -20.18 -12.14
N PHE A 356 29.40 -19.01 -12.14
CA PHE A 356 30.02 -17.79 -11.66
C PHE A 356 30.26 -17.81 -10.14
N GLY A 357 31.50 -17.54 -9.69
CA GLY A 357 31.92 -17.65 -8.28
C GLY A 357 32.12 -16.33 -7.51
N GLY A 358 31.84 -15.17 -8.10
CA GLY A 358 32.17 -13.85 -7.51
C GLY A 358 33.49 -13.28 -8.04
N LEU A 359 33.60 -11.94 -8.14
CA LEU A 359 34.85 -11.26 -8.56
C LEU A 359 35.53 -10.53 -7.40
N GLY A 360 34.82 -10.36 -6.28
CA GLY A 360 35.25 -9.54 -5.17
C GLY A 360 34.10 -8.73 -4.58
N GLU A 361 34.39 -8.08 -3.47
CA GLU A 361 33.46 -7.30 -2.66
C GLU A 361 34.07 -5.93 -2.36
N LEU A 362 33.27 -4.87 -2.41
CA LEU A 362 33.73 -3.51 -2.17
C LEU A 362 32.72 -2.76 -1.32
N ALA A 363 33.19 -1.92 -0.41
CA ALA A 363 32.35 -1.03 0.41
C ALA A 363 33.01 0.36 0.54
N SER A 364 32.26 1.41 0.26
CA SER A 364 32.69 2.80 0.54
C SER A 364 32.52 3.11 2.03
N LEU A 365 33.46 3.86 2.62
CA LEU A 365 33.41 4.22 4.04
C LEU A 365 33.11 5.71 4.26
N GLY A 366 32.92 6.48 3.19
CA GLY A 366 32.95 7.95 3.24
C GLY A 366 34.38 8.50 3.33
N HIS A 367 34.51 9.82 3.25
CA HIS A 367 35.75 10.57 3.40
C HIS A 367 36.93 10.06 2.53
N ARG A 368 36.61 9.69 1.28
CA ARG A 368 37.57 9.15 0.28
C ARG A 368 38.28 7.86 0.72
N LYS A 369 37.61 7.04 1.55
CA LYS A 369 38.10 5.73 1.98
C LYS A 369 37.14 4.63 1.56
N ALA A 370 37.68 3.46 1.26
CA ALA A 370 36.91 2.25 1.01
C ALA A 370 37.68 1.02 1.47
N VAL A 371 37.01 -0.12 1.41
CA VAL A 371 37.63 -1.46 1.46
C VAL A 371 37.23 -2.23 0.22
N ALA A 372 38.16 -3.02 -0.31
CA ALA A 372 37.90 -3.87 -1.45
C ALA A 372 38.67 -5.18 -1.31
N GLN A 373 37.99 -6.29 -1.58
CA GLN A 373 38.61 -7.60 -1.73
C GLN A 373 38.39 -8.05 -3.16
N ILE A 374 39.45 -8.18 -3.95
CA ILE A 374 39.36 -8.51 -5.39
C ILE A 374 40.26 -9.71 -5.66
N MET A 375 39.68 -10.79 -6.19
CA MET A 375 40.40 -12.04 -6.51
C MET A 375 41.27 -12.55 -5.33
N GLY A 376 40.78 -12.41 -4.09
CA GLY A 376 41.49 -12.81 -2.87
C GLY A 376 42.51 -11.79 -2.33
N MET A 377 42.79 -10.69 -3.04
CA MET A 377 43.66 -9.62 -2.56
C MET A 377 42.87 -8.54 -1.83
N ASN A 378 43.42 -8.05 -0.71
CA ASN A 378 42.78 -7.03 0.14
C ASN A 378 43.37 -5.64 -0.14
N PHE A 379 42.51 -4.67 -0.41
CA PHE A 379 42.83 -3.26 -0.62
C PHE A 379 42.06 -2.41 0.40
N SER A 380 42.67 -1.32 0.89
CA SER A 380 42.03 -0.42 1.85
C SER A 380 42.42 1.04 1.62
N GLY A 381 41.66 1.96 2.21
CA GLY A 381 41.92 3.39 2.20
C GLY A 381 41.70 4.04 0.84
N LEU A 382 42.56 4.99 0.49
CA LEU A 382 42.41 5.79 -0.72
C LEU A 382 42.52 4.96 -2.01
N ILE A 383 43.43 3.97 -2.03
CA ILE A 383 43.59 3.07 -3.18
C ILE A 383 42.32 2.25 -3.41
N ALA A 384 41.74 1.69 -2.34
CA ALA A 384 40.47 0.98 -2.44
C ALA A 384 39.33 1.91 -2.87
N TRP A 385 39.35 3.18 -2.45
CA TRP A 385 38.34 4.16 -2.86
C TRP A 385 38.41 4.48 -4.36
N PHE A 386 39.61 4.63 -4.92
CA PHE A 386 39.79 4.77 -6.37
C PHE A 386 39.34 3.51 -7.14
N LEU A 387 39.64 2.31 -6.61
CA LEU A 387 39.17 1.05 -7.18
C LEU A 387 37.64 0.95 -7.15
N TRP A 388 37.02 1.31 -6.03
CA TRP A 388 35.57 1.36 -5.86
C TRP A 388 34.94 2.27 -6.92
N ARG A 389 35.41 3.53 -7.05
CA ARG A 389 34.89 4.47 -8.05
C ARG A 389 35.03 3.93 -9.46
N SER A 390 36.21 3.41 -9.80
CA SER A 390 36.51 2.91 -11.16
C SER A 390 35.64 1.71 -11.53
N ILE A 391 35.47 0.74 -10.62
CA ILE A 391 34.67 -0.46 -10.86
C ILE A 391 33.19 -0.11 -10.99
N TYR A 392 32.66 0.74 -10.11
CA TYR A 392 31.24 1.09 -10.15
C TYR A 392 30.92 1.98 -11.35
N LEU A 393 31.81 2.91 -11.73
CA LEU A 393 31.68 3.67 -12.97
C LEU A 393 31.68 2.76 -14.20
N MET A 394 32.55 1.74 -14.24
CA MET A 394 32.56 0.77 -15.33
C MET A 394 31.25 -0.04 -15.41
N LYS A 395 30.69 -0.44 -14.25
CA LYS A 395 29.47 -1.24 -14.14
C LYS A 395 28.18 -0.44 -14.36
N LEU A 396 28.21 0.89 -14.20
CA LEU A 396 27.05 1.74 -14.39
C LEU A 396 26.53 1.62 -15.84
N PRO A 397 25.23 1.38 -16.07
CA PRO A 397 24.69 1.33 -17.42
C PRO A 397 24.63 2.71 -18.10
N GLY A 398 24.97 2.77 -19.39
CA GLY A 398 24.88 3.99 -20.21
C GLY A 398 26.14 4.86 -20.13
N LEU A 399 26.55 5.43 -21.27
CA LEU A 399 27.71 6.33 -21.32
C LEU A 399 27.38 7.72 -20.74
N ASP A 400 26.16 8.20 -20.96
CA ASP A 400 25.62 9.45 -20.43
C ASP A 400 25.68 9.49 -18.90
N ARG A 401 25.26 8.42 -18.22
CA ARG A 401 25.30 8.32 -16.76
C ARG A 401 26.72 8.26 -16.23
N LYS A 402 27.61 7.53 -16.91
CA LYS A 402 29.03 7.49 -16.55
C LYS A 402 29.66 8.87 -16.60
N LEU A 403 29.43 9.62 -17.68
CA LEU A 403 29.99 10.97 -17.82
C LEU A 403 29.47 11.90 -16.72
N ARG A 404 28.16 11.85 -16.44
CA ARG A 404 27.54 12.66 -15.36
C ARG A 404 28.13 12.33 -13.99
N VAL A 405 28.15 11.06 -13.61
CA VAL A 405 28.75 10.60 -12.34
C VAL A 405 30.21 11.03 -12.25
N MET A 406 30.99 10.85 -13.31
CA MET A 406 32.39 11.26 -13.35
C MET A 406 32.56 12.77 -13.15
N THR A 407 31.70 13.59 -13.75
CA THR A 407 31.68 15.04 -13.56
C THR A 407 31.33 15.41 -12.11
N GLU A 408 30.24 14.89 -11.55
CA GLU A 408 29.83 15.14 -10.17
C GLU A 408 30.94 14.77 -9.18
N TRP A 409 31.52 13.58 -9.38
CA TRP A 409 32.63 13.06 -8.61
C TRP A 409 33.92 13.88 -8.70
N THR A 410 34.11 14.58 -9.82
CA THR A 410 35.23 15.50 -10.02
C THR A 410 34.93 16.82 -9.34
N PHE A 411 33.71 17.35 -9.46
CA PHE A 411 33.28 18.59 -8.82
C PHE A 411 33.30 18.49 -7.30
N GLU A 412 32.88 17.36 -6.73
CA GLU A 412 32.95 17.10 -5.28
C GLU A 412 34.39 17.21 -4.72
N LEU A 413 35.44 17.08 -5.56
CA LEU A 413 36.81 17.26 -5.11
C LEU A 413 37.16 18.72 -4.83
N PHE A 414 36.48 19.67 -5.49
CA PHE A 414 36.80 21.10 -5.51
C PHE A 414 35.72 21.98 -4.89
N PHE A 415 34.48 21.52 -4.84
CA PHE A 415 33.31 22.27 -4.39
C PHE A 415 32.67 21.64 -3.16
N PRO A 416 32.04 22.44 -2.28
CA PRO A 416 31.28 21.92 -1.15
C PRO A 416 30.08 21.09 -1.63
N ARG A 417 29.61 20.19 -0.78
CA ARG A 417 28.41 19.39 -1.06
C ARG A 417 27.18 20.26 -1.14
N ASP A 418 26.28 19.91 -2.05
CA ASP A 418 24.98 20.55 -2.14
C ASP A 418 24.13 20.13 -0.91
N ILE A 419 23.60 21.11 -0.18
CA ILE A 419 22.73 20.91 0.99
C ILE A 419 21.29 21.38 0.76
N ASN A 420 20.89 21.56 -0.50
CA ASN A 420 19.51 21.89 -0.85
C ASN A 420 18.52 20.90 -0.22
N LEU A 421 17.62 21.39 0.63
CA LEU A 421 16.55 20.61 1.24
C LEU A 421 15.42 20.36 0.23
N LEU A 422 15.65 19.38 -0.66
CA LEU A 422 14.67 18.97 -1.67
C LEU A 422 13.70 17.95 -1.08
N THR A 423 12.76 18.41 -0.27
CA THR A 423 11.59 17.62 0.11
C THR A 423 10.46 17.93 -0.87
N PRO A 424 9.90 16.95 -1.60
CA PRO A 424 8.72 17.19 -2.43
C PRO A 424 7.55 17.59 -1.51
N VAL A 425 7.32 18.90 -1.38
CA VAL A 425 6.11 19.44 -0.76
C VAL A 425 4.99 19.23 -1.77
N TYR A 426 4.29 18.11 -1.64
CA TYR A 426 3.07 17.89 -2.41
C TYR A 426 2.06 18.96 -1.99
N SER A 427 1.51 19.66 -2.97
CA SER A 427 0.38 20.58 -2.74
C SER A 427 -0.76 19.77 -2.13
N SER A 428 -0.96 19.93 -0.81
CA SER A 428 -2.02 19.45 0.09
C SER A 428 -2.68 18.07 -0.23
N PRO A 429 -2.68 17.08 0.70
CA PRO A 429 -3.39 15.80 0.52
C PRO A 429 -4.92 15.98 0.35
N VAL A 430 -5.41 17.17 0.69
CA VAL A 430 -6.75 17.66 0.41
C VAL A 430 -6.63 18.77 -0.64
N GLN A 431 -7.17 18.56 -1.84
CA GLN A 431 -7.03 19.49 -2.96
C GLN A 431 -8.34 20.18 -3.27
N GLU A 432 -8.29 21.49 -3.51
CA GLU A 432 -9.39 22.19 -4.16
C GLU A 432 -9.31 21.95 -5.67
N MET A 433 -10.43 21.54 -6.23
CA MET A 433 -10.60 21.23 -7.65
C MET A 433 -11.74 22.10 -8.18
N ARG A 434 -11.52 22.73 -9.33
CA ARG A 434 -12.53 23.51 -10.03
C ARG A 434 -13.03 22.74 -11.23
N LEU A 435 -14.34 22.67 -11.37
CA LEU A 435 -15.06 22.12 -12.51
C LEU A 435 -15.81 23.24 -13.21
N ALA A 436 -15.71 23.31 -14.53
CA ALA A 436 -16.62 24.11 -15.34
C ALA A 436 -18.00 23.45 -15.40
N GLN A 437 -19.02 24.23 -15.77
CA GLN A 437 -20.34 23.68 -16.04
C GLN A 437 -20.25 22.63 -17.16
N GLY A 438 -20.82 21.45 -16.91
CA GLY A 438 -20.81 20.33 -17.85
C GLY A 438 -19.60 19.40 -17.72
N ASP A 439 -18.59 19.74 -16.92
CA ASP A 439 -17.45 18.85 -16.69
C ASP A 439 -17.93 17.57 -16.00
N VAL A 440 -17.51 16.43 -16.56
CA VAL A 440 -17.72 15.13 -15.94
C VAL A 440 -16.55 14.87 -15.00
N LEU A 441 -16.85 14.72 -13.72
CA LEU A 441 -15.85 14.44 -12.70
C LEU A 441 -15.39 12.98 -12.73
N PHE A 442 -16.32 12.07 -12.93
CA PHE A 442 -16.06 10.64 -13.17
C PHE A 442 -17.27 9.98 -13.82
N HIS A 443 -17.03 8.88 -14.53
CA HIS A 443 -18.05 8.04 -15.13
C HIS A 443 -18.33 6.79 -14.30
N ALA A 444 -19.55 6.28 -14.41
CA ALA A 444 -19.86 4.95 -13.89
C ALA A 444 -18.96 3.88 -14.53
N GLY A 445 -18.38 3.00 -13.71
CA GLY A 445 -17.44 1.96 -14.10
C GLY A 445 -15.97 2.37 -14.04
N GLU A 446 -15.65 3.64 -13.77
CA GLU A 446 -14.28 4.08 -13.51
C GLU A 446 -13.87 3.78 -12.05
N PRO A 447 -12.57 3.58 -11.77
CA PRO A 447 -12.17 3.31 -10.40
C PRO A 447 -12.28 4.55 -9.50
N ALA A 448 -12.63 4.32 -8.25
CA ALA A 448 -12.85 5.36 -7.25
C ALA A 448 -11.58 5.67 -6.46
N TYR A 449 -11.23 6.96 -6.40
CA TYR A 449 -9.95 7.40 -5.85
C TYR A 449 -10.03 8.54 -4.84
N SER A 450 -11.19 9.17 -4.65
CA SER A 450 -11.31 10.32 -3.74
C SER A 450 -12.73 10.49 -3.24
N LEU A 451 -12.88 10.90 -1.99
CA LEU A 451 -14.11 11.47 -1.47
C LEU A 451 -14.16 12.94 -1.90
N TYR A 452 -15.31 13.42 -2.36
CA TYR A 452 -15.49 14.81 -2.73
C TYR A 452 -16.47 15.49 -1.79
N ALA A 453 -16.12 16.69 -1.34
CA ALA A 453 -17.02 17.60 -0.66
C ALA A 453 -17.23 18.84 -1.51
N VAL A 454 -18.47 19.28 -1.70
CA VAL A 454 -18.79 20.46 -2.49
C VAL A 454 -18.57 21.69 -1.64
N LYS A 455 -17.66 22.57 -2.07
CA LYS A 455 -17.41 23.87 -1.43
C LYS A 455 -18.33 24.94 -2.00
N GLU A 456 -18.43 24.99 -3.32
CA GLU A 456 -19.26 25.95 -4.09
C GLU A 456 -19.79 25.26 -5.35
N GLY A 457 -20.95 25.70 -5.87
CA GLY A 457 -21.58 25.13 -7.07
C GLY A 457 -22.41 23.87 -6.79
N CYS A 458 -22.65 23.06 -7.83
CA CYS A 458 -23.49 21.88 -7.74
C CYS A 458 -23.03 20.76 -8.69
N VAL A 459 -23.05 19.52 -8.18
CA VAL A 459 -22.77 18.30 -8.95
C VAL A 459 -24.03 17.44 -9.01
N ARG A 460 -24.41 17.03 -10.21
CA ARG A 460 -25.43 16.00 -10.44
C ARG A 460 -24.79 14.62 -10.49
N ILE A 461 -25.32 13.73 -9.68
CA ILE A 461 -24.99 12.30 -9.67
C ILE A 461 -26.07 11.58 -10.45
N LEU A 462 -25.67 10.90 -11.52
CA LEU A 462 -26.54 10.24 -12.49
C LEU A 462 -26.35 8.72 -12.45
N ASP A 463 -27.43 7.97 -12.62
CA ASP A 463 -27.37 6.51 -12.80
C ASP A 463 -26.89 6.09 -14.20
N ALA A 464 -26.81 4.78 -14.44
CA ALA A 464 -26.36 4.21 -15.71
C ALA A 464 -27.29 4.59 -16.88
N GLU A 465 -28.56 4.90 -16.61
CA GLU A 465 -29.54 5.35 -17.59
C GLU A 465 -29.57 6.89 -17.75
N GLY A 466 -28.69 7.61 -17.04
CA GLY A 466 -28.59 9.07 -17.08
C GLY A 466 -29.66 9.80 -16.26
N ARG A 467 -30.41 9.10 -15.40
CA ARG A 467 -31.41 9.69 -14.52
C ARG A 467 -30.73 10.28 -13.29
N LEU A 468 -31.29 11.38 -12.79
CA LEU A 468 -30.76 12.09 -11.62
C LEU A 468 -31.02 11.30 -10.34
N VAL A 469 -29.94 10.93 -9.65
CA VAL A 469 -29.96 10.25 -8.35
C VAL A 469 -29.86 11.25 -7.21
N LYS A 470 -28.90 12.19 -7.30
CA LYS A 470 -28.66 13.22 -6.28
C LYS A 470 -28.12 14.50 -6.91
N ARG A 471 -28.52 15.65 -6.37
CA ARG A 471 -27.80 16.92 -6.51
C ARG A 471 -27.00 17.14 -5.23
N ALA A 472 -25.69 17.27 -5.36
CA ALA A 472 -24.79 17.62 -4.27
C ALA A 472 -24.47 19.11 -4.39
N GLY A 473 -24.94 19.89 -3.43
CA GLY A 473 -24.66 21.33 -3.30
C GLY A 473 -23.64 21.61 -2.19
N PRO A 474 -23.34 22.89 -1.89
CA PRO A 474 -22.33 23.25 -0.89
C PRO A 474 -22.58 22.60 0.48
N GLY A 475 -21.54 21.96 1.03
CA GLY A 475 -21.61 21.19 2.28
C GLY A 475 -21.95 19.71 2.10
N ASP A 476 -22.48 19.31 0.94
CA ASP A 476 -22.67 17.90 0.62
C ASP A 476 -21.36 17.20 0.28
N HIS A 477 -21.31 15.90 0.57
CA HIS A 477 -20.25 15.02 0.11
C HIS A 477 -20.81 13.87 -0.74
N PHE A 478 -19.92 13.26 -1.50
CA PHE A 478 -20.20 12.06 -2.27
C PHE A 478 -18.92 11.28 -2.59
N GLY A 479 -19.09 9.97 -2.75
CA GLY A 479 -18.09 9.02 -3.20
C GLY A 479 -17.64 8.02 -2.13
N GLU A 480 -18.05 8.22 -0.88
CA GLU A 480 -17.86 7.33 0.26
C GLU A 480 -18.29 5.89 -0.05
N ARG A 481 -19.41 5.71 -0.75
CA ARG A 481 -19.92 4.37 -1.12
C ARG A 481 -18.92 3.57 -1.95
N ALA A 482 -18.34 4.20 -2.96
CA ALA A 482 -17.39 3.50 -3.83
C ALA A 482 -16.10 3.18 -3.06
N LEU A 483 -15.63 4.11 -2.22
CA LEU A 483 -14.41 3.92 -1.43
C LEU A 483 -14.53 2.86 -0.33
N LEU A 484 -15.71 2.73 0.29
CA LEU A 484 -16.00 1.68 1.28
C LEU A 484 -16.26 0.30 0.64
N GLY A 485 -16.62 0.28 -0.65
CA GLY A 485 -16.99 -0.93 -1.38
C GLY A 485 -15.90 -1.47 -2.30
N ASP A 486 -16.28 -1.74 -3.55
CA ASP A 486 -15.46 -2.36 -4.59
C ASP A 486 -14.47 -1.38 -5.27
N LYS A 487 -14.42 -0.12 -4.81
CA LYS A 487 -13.61 0.97 -5.38
C LYS A 487 -13.92 1.25 -6.84
N ILE A 488 -15.20 1.11 -7.23
CA ILE A 488 -15.69 1.46 -8.56
C ILE A 488 -16.81 2.49 -8.45
N TRP A 489 -16.74 3.56 -9.24
CA TRP A 489 -17.83 4.51 -9.36
C TRP A 489 -19.05 3.83 -9.97
N ARG A 490 -20.17 3.78 -9.25
CA ARG A 490 -21.42 3.22 -9.78
C ARG A 490 -22.31 4.26 -10.47
N PHE A 491 -21.95 5.53 -10.34
CA PHE A 491 -22.70 6.68 -10.86
C PHE A 491 -21.77 7.57 -11.67
N THR A 492 -22.34 8.43 -12.50
CA THR A 492 -21.62 9.47 -13.23
C THR A 492 -21.84 10.80 -12.53
N ALA A 493 -20.78 11.52 -12.18
CA ALA A 493 -20.86 12.82 -11.54
C ALA A 493 -20.56 13.94 -12.54
N VAL A 494 -21.49 14.87 -12.73
CA VAL A 494 -21.37 15.97 -13.70
C VAL A 494 -21.64 17.31 -13.00
N ALA A 495 -20.74 18.27 -13.18
CA ALA A 495 -20.94 19.63 -12.68
C ALA A 495 -22.13 20.29 -13.40
N GLU A 496 -23.14 20.69 -12.63
CA GLU A 496 -24.31 21.41 -13.14
C GLU A 496 -24.02 22.91 -13.27
N ASP A 497 -23.23 23.44 -12.34
CA ASP A 497 -22.73 24.82 -12.30
C ASP A 497 -21.19 24.81 -12.23
N PRO A 498 -20.50 25.94 -12.47
CA PRO A 498 -19.11 26.09 -12.07
C PRO A 498 -18.94 25.72 -10.59
N THR A 499 -18.19 24.66 -10.31
CA THR A 499 -18.18 23.99 -9.01
C THR A 499 -16.77 23.92 -8.46
N THR A 500 -16.59 24.26 -7.19
CA THR A 500 -15.35 24.01 -6.45
C THR A 500 -15.58 22.85 -5.49
N LEU A 501 -14.77 21.81 -5.64
CA LEU A 501 -14.78 20.62 -4.80
C LEU A 501 -13.52 20.56 -3.95
N VAL A 502 -13.65 19.97 -2.77
CA VAL A 502 -12.54 19.53 -1.93
C VAL A 502 -12.42 18.02 -2.09
N ALA A 503 -11.31 17.56 -2.67
CA ALA A 503 -11.04 16.15 -2.89
C ALA A 503 -10.10 15.59 -1.81
N VAL A 504 -10.54 14.53 -1.14
CA VAL A 504 -9.76 13.76 -0.17
C VAL A 504 -9.40 12.42 -0.79
N GLY A 505 -8.10 12.15 -1.00
CA GLY A 505 -7.65 10.90 -1.63
C GLY A 505 -8.06 9.64 -0.86
N ALA A 506 -8.28 8.53 -1.58
CA ALA A 506 -8.76 7.26 -1.02
C ALA A 506 -7.91 6.77 0.16
N ARG A 507 -6.57 6.85 0.07
CA ARG A 507 -5.68 6.46 1.18
C ARG A 507 -5.90 7.30 2.44
N THR A 508 -6.07 8.62 2.26
CA THR A 508 -6.36 9.54 3.37
C THR A 508 -7.72 9.24 3.97
N PHE A 509 -8.74 9.01 3.13
CA PHE A 509 -10.07 8.60 3.58
C PHE A 509 -10.06 7.28 4.36
N GLU A 510 -9.43 6.24 3.81
CA GLU A 510 -9.28 4.93 4.46
C GLU A 510 -8.57 5.03 5.82
N THR A 511 -7.54 5.88 5.92
CA THR A 511 -6.84 6.14 7.18
C THR A 511 -7.77 6.81 8.20
N LEU A 512 -8.57 7.79 7.77
CA LEU A 512 -9.52 8.49 8.65
C LEU A 512 -10.61 7.54 9.16
N VAL A 513 -11.24 6.80 8.26
CA VAL A 513 -12.34 5.88 8.56
C VAL A 513 -11.87 4.68 9.37
N GLY A 514 -10.72 4.11 9.05
CA GLY A 514 -10.14 2.99 9.80
C GLY A 514 -9.67 3.37 11.21
N SER A 515 -9.41 4.66 11.45
CA SER A 515 -8.92 5.17 12.75
C SER A 515 -10.03 5.73 13.63
N ILE A 516 -11.18 6.10 13.07
CA ILE A 516 -12.26 6.80 13.77
C ILE A 516 -13.59 6.09 13.49
N SER A 517 -14.02 5.24 14.43
CA SER A 517 -15.25 4.44 14.30
C SER A 517 -16.50 5.29 14.05
N GLN A 518 -16.59 6.47 14.65
CA GLN A 518 -17.69 7.42 14.44
C GLN A 518 -17.77 7.92 12.99
N LEU A 519 -16.62 8.18 12.35
CA LEU A 519 -16.59 8.57 10.94
C LEU A 519 -16.97 7.40 10.05
N ASN A 520 -16.53 6.18 10.38
CA ASN A 520 -16.96 4.98 9.66
C ASN A 520 -18.48 4.83 9.69
N SER A 521 -19.08 4.87 10.89
CA SER A 521 -20.53 4.75 11.03
C SER A 521 -21.28 5.88 10.32
N LEU A 522 -20.76 7.11 10.35
CA LEU A 522 -21.36 8.23 9.62
C LEU A 522 -21.37 7.98 8.11
N PHE A 523 -20.24 7.54 7.53
CA PHE A 523 -20.14 7.27 6.10
C PHE A 523 -20.88 5.99 5.67
N GLU A 524 -20.96 4.98 6.52
CA GLU A 524 -21.80 3.79 6.30
C GLU A 524 -23.28 4.19 6.27
N HIS A 525 -23.74 5.02 7.21
CA HIS A 525 -25.11 5.52 7.22
C HIS A 525 -25.46 6.35 5.98
N THR A 526 -24.55 7.23 5.53
CA THR A 526 -24.79 7.98 4.30
C THR A 526 -24.75 7.09 3.07
N ALA A 527 -23.88 6.07 3.03
CA ALA A 527 -23.85 5.08 1.95
C ALA A 527 -25.14 4.24 1.88
N ASP A 528 -25.66 3.78 3.01
CA ASP A 528 -26.89 2.96 3.12
C ASP A 528 -28.16 3.73 2.72
N ALA A 529 -28.21 5.04 2.99
CA ALA A 529 -29.34 5.89 2.62
C ALA A 529 -29.63 5.87 1.10
N TYR A 530 -28.65 5.55 0.27
CA TYR A 530 -28.82 5.41 -1.18
C TYR A 530 -29.31 4.02 -1.63
N GLN A 531 -29.13 2.98 -0.82
CA GLN A 531 -29.41 1.59 -1.21
C GLN A 531 -30.90 1.24 -1.09
N LEU A 532 -31.56 1.73 -0.05
CA LEU A 532 -32.94 1.37 0.28
C LEU A 532 -33.99 1.78 -0.78
N PRO A 533 -33.93 2.97 -1.41
CA PRO A 533 -34.91 3.35 -2.44
C PRO A 533 -34.82 2.50 -3.72
N GLU A 534 -33.62 2.00 -4.06
CA GLU A 534 -33.41 1.18 -5.25
C GLU A 534 -33.91 -0.26 -5.02
N GLU A 535 -33.62 -0.83 -3.85
CA GLU A 535 -34.16 -2.14 -3.43
C GLU A 535 -35.69 -2.13 -3.34
N LEU A 536 -36.30 -1.07 -2.79
CA LEU A 536 -37.75 -0.93 -2.71
C LEU A 536 -38.40 -0.80 -4.10
N ARG A 537 -37.77 -0.09 -5.04
CA ARG A 537 -38.26 0.02 -6.43
C ARG A 537 -38.16 -1.30 -7.17
N GLN A 538 -37.08 -2.06 -6.97
CA GLN A 538 -36.93 -3.38 -7.56
C GLN A 538 -37.98 -4.35 -7.00
N ALA A 539 -38.17 -4.37 -5.69
CA ALA A 539 -39.22 -5.16 -5.03
C ALA A 539 -40.64 -4.81 -5.53
N ALA A 540 -40.92 -3.53 -5.77
CA ALA A 540 -42.20 -3.09 -6.35
C ALA A 540 -42.39 -3.56 -7.80
N ALA A 541 -41.32 -3.56 -8.61
CA ALA A 541 -41.37 -4.03 -9.98
C ALA A 541 -41.64 -5.54 -10.08
N GLU A 542 -41.08 -6.32 -9.17
CA GLU A 542 -41.16 -7.79 -9.14
C GLU A 542 -42.39 -8.32 -8.38
N LEU A 543 -43.29 -7.44 -7.92
CA LEU A 543 -44.43 -7.83 -7.07
C LEU A 543 -45.46 -8.72 -7.81
N PRO A 544 -45.77 -9.94 -7.30
CA PRO A 544 -46.76 -10.83 -7.89
C PRO A 544 -48.17 -10.21 -7.96
N GLN A 545 -48.92 -10.51 -9.02
CA GLN A 545 -50.27 -9.96 -9.23
C GLN A 545 -51.24 -10.28 -8.09
N SER A 546 -51.11 -11.46 -7.46
CA SER A 546 -51.92 -11.89 -6.31
C SER A 546 -51.69 -11.06 -5.03
N LEU A 547 -50.53 -10.40 -4.90
CA LEU A 547 -50.22 -9.50 -3.78
C LEU A 547 -50.64 -8.06 -4.08
N ARG A 548 -50.60 -7.65 -5.35
CA ARG A 548 -51.04 -6.30 -5.78
C ARG A 548 -52.51 -6.04 -5.42
N GLU A 549 -53.32 -7.08 -5.39
CA GLU A 549 -54.75 -6.95 -5.13
C GLU A 549 -55.12 -6.87 -3.64
N LYS A 550 -54.21 -7.30 -2.76
CA LYS A 550 -54.40 -7.36 -1.31
C LYS A 550 -54.27 -6.00 -0.63
N THR A 551 -54.86 -5.91 0.54
CA THR A 551 -54.79 -4.77 1.46
C THR A 551 -53.74 -4.99 2.55
N ALA A 552 -53.30 -3.91 3.19
CA ALA A 552 -52.36 -3.96 4.31
C ALA A 552 -52.85 -4.91 5.42
N ALA A 553 -54.17 -4.93 5.71
CA ALA A 553 -54.77 -5.80 6.72
C ALA A 553 -54.66 -7.31 6.43
N GLU A 554 -54.52 -7.68 5.16
CA GLU A 554 -54.45 -9.08 4.70
C GLU A 554 -53.02 -9.63 4.67
N VAL A 555 -52.02 -8.75 4.69
CA VAL A 555 -50.59 -9.13 4.60
C VAL A 555 -49.77 -8.72 5.81
N MET A 556 -50.31 -7.91 6.72
CA MET A 556 -49.62 -7.52 7.94
C MET A 556 -49.43 -8.68 8.92
N THR A 557 -48.39 -8.56 9.73
CA THR A 557 -48.25 -9.37 10.95
C THR A 557 -49.17 -8.78 12.02
N ARG A 558 -50.10 -9.60 12.55
CA ARG A 558 -51.12 -9.17 13.54
C ARG A 558 -50.63 -9.27 14.98
N GLU A 559 -49.98 -10.38 15.33
CA GLU A 559 -49.40 -10.59 16.66
C GLU A 559 -48.00 -9.96 16.71
N VAL A 560 -47.95 -8.64 16.93
CA VAL A 560 -46.70 -7.90 17.03
C VAL A 560 -46.37 -7.70 18.50
N ALA A 561 -45.26 -8.28 18.96
CA ALA A 561 -44.73 -7.96 20.28
C ALA A 561 -44.41 -6.46 20.36
N SER A 562 -44.83 -5.80 21.43
CA SER A 562 -44.69 -4.35 21.62
C SER A 562 -44.11 -4.03 22.99
N VAL A 563 -43.57 -2.82 23.12
CA VAL A 563 -43.09 -2.26 24.39
C VAL A 563 -43.99 -1.07 24.76
N ARG A 564 -44.20 -0.79 26.03
CA ARG A 564 -44.93 0.40 26.49
C ARG A 564 -43.98 1.58 26.71
N PRO A 565 -44.45 2.83 26.56
CA PRO A 565 -43.65 4.01 26.83
C PRO A 565 -43.04 4.04 28.25
N ASP A 566 -43.78 3.54 29.25
CA ASP A 566 -43.34 3.53 30.64
C ASP A 566 -42.56 2.27 31.05
N ASP A 567 -42.39 1.30 30.13
CA ASP A 567 -41.49 0.17 30.38
C ASP A 567 -40.05 0.67 30.52
N THR A 568 -39.25 -0.05 31.29
CA THR A 568 -37.83 0.24 31.50
C THR A 568 -36.97 -0.29 30.36
N VAL A 569 -35.77 0.27 30.20
CA VAL A 569 -34.73 -0.25 29.30
C VAL A 569 -34.43 -1.73 29.58
N ALA A 570 -34.43 -2.17 30.84
CA ALA A 570 -34.27 -3.57 31.23
C ALA A 570 -35.34 -4.48 30.59
N GLU A 571 -36.60 -4.08 30.68
CA GLU A 571 -37.74 -4.85 30.15
C GLU A 571 -37.70 -4.90 28.62
N ALA A 572 -37.31 -3.80 27.97
CA ALA A 572 -37.10 -3.76 26.53
C ALA A 572 -35.96 -4.70 26.09
N LEU A 573 -34.85 -4.76 26.83
CA LEU A 573 -33.73 -5.66 26.56
C LEU A 573 -34.12 -7.14 26.68
N GLU A 574 -34.90 -7.49 27.71
CA GLU A 574 -35.43 -8.85 27.84
C GLU A 574 -36.28 -9.25 26.63
N LEU A 575 -37.09 -8.33 26.11
CA LEU A 575 -37.90 -8.59 24.92
C LEU A 575 -37.02 -8.83 23.67
N PHE A 576 -35.95 -8.05 23.50
CA PHE A 576 -34.96 -8.28 22.42
C PHE A 576 -34.25 -9.63 22.54
N GLN A 577 -34.00 -10.11 23.77
CA GLN A 577 -33.41 -11.42 24.00
C GLN A 577 -34.40 -12.57 23.75
N LYS A 578 -35.67 -12.41 24.13
CA LYS A 578 -36.69 -13.47 24.03
C LYS A 578 -37.20 -13.67 22.60
N VAL A 579 -37.45 -12.59 21.86
CA VAL A 579 -38.21 -12.65 20.59
C VAL A 579 -37.34 -12.33 19.36
N HIS A 580 -36.06 -12.00 19.55
CA HIS A 580 -35.02 -11.85 18.50
C HIS A 580 -35.40 -10.98 17.27
N HIS A 581 -36.33 -10.03 17.39
CA HIS A 581 -36.61 -9.08 16.32
C HIS A 581 -35.68 -7.87 16.36
N SER A 582 -35.47 -7.23 15.20
CA SER A 582 -34.57 -6.08 15.08
C SER A 582 -35.14 -4.77 15.62
N ALA A 583 -36.47 -4.69 15.80
CA ALA A 583 -37.15 -3.52 16.34
C ALA A 583 -38.57 -3.87 16.80
N TYR A 584 -39.10 -3.12 17.78
CA TYR A 584 -40.46 -3.27 18.29
C TYR A 584 -41.21 -1.94 18.31
N PRO A 585 -42.52 -1.93 18.02
CA PRO A 585 -43.36 -0.76 18.21
C PRO A 585 -43.50 -0.42 19.69
N VAL A 586 -43.45 0.88 19.99
CA VAL A 586 -43.77 1.42 21.31
C VAL A 586 -45.22 1.88 21.29
N VAL A 587 -46.08 1.23 22.07
CA VAL A 587 -47.54 1.38 22.02
C VAL A 587 -48.05 1.94 23.36
N GLY A 588 -48.74 3.08 23.31
CA GLY A 588 -49.36 3.70 24.48
C GLY A 588 -50.57 2.94 25.00
N GLU A 589 -51.07 3.31 26.18
CA GLU A 589 -52.26 2.69 26.79
C GLU A 589 -53.53 2.85 25.93
N ASP A 590 -53.57 3.87 25.08
CA ASP A 590 -54.63 4.13 24.10
C ASP A 590 -54.52 3.27 22.83
N GLY A 591 -53.54 2.37 22.76
CA GLY A 591 -53.30 1.49 21.62
C GLY A 591 -52.63 2.18 20.42
N ARG A 592 -52.17 3.43 20.57
CA ARG A 592 -51.51 4.18 19.49
C ARG A 592 -49.99 4.01 19.53
N VAL A 593 -49.37 3.96 18.35
CA VAL A 593 -47.91 3.83 18.23
C VAL A 593 -47.21 5.18 18.37
N VAL A 594 -46.35 5.29 19.38
CA VAL A 594 -45.50 6.46 19.65
C VAL A 594 -44.28 6.48 18.72
N GLY A 595 -43.71 5.30 18.44
CA GLY A 595 -42.58 5.14 17.53
C GLY A 595 -42.08 3.69 17.52
N LEU A 596 -40.94 3.46 16.88
CA LEU A 596 -40.30 2.15 16.80
C LEU A 596 -38.98 2.16 17.58
N LEU A 597 -38.88 1.32 18.60
CA LEU A 597 -37.64 1.08 19.33
C LEU A 597 -36.78 0.09 18.53
N ARG A 598 -35.63 0.54 18.02
CA ARG A 598 -34.68 -0.32 17.29
C ARG A 598 -33.60 -0.83 18.23
N ARG A 599 -33.20 -2.09 18.03
CA ARG A 599 -32.14 -2.72 18.82
C ARG A 599 -30.82 -1.93 18.75
N SER A 600 -30.44 -1.46 17.56
CA SER A 600 -29.22 -0.66 17.37
C SER A 600 -29.28 0.66 18.14
N ARG A 601 -30.40 1.39 18.05
CA ARG A 601 -30.61 2.66 18.76
C ARG A 601 -30.61 2.50 20.28
N LEU A 602 -31.16 1.40 20.78
CA LEU A 602 -31.12 1.07 22.20
C LEU A 602 -29.68 0.86 22.67
N TYR A 603 -28.88 0.08 21.93
CA TYR A 603 -27.48 -0.16 22.28
C TYR A 603 -26.59 1.09 22.15
N GLU A 604 -26.80 1.91 21.10
CA GLU A 604 -26.13 3.22 20.94
C GLU A 604 -26.43 4.13 22.13
N TRP A 605 -27.71 4.28 22.50
CA TRP A 605 -28.11 5.11 23.63
C TRP A 605 -27.47 4.64 24.95
N MET A 606 -27.41 3.33 25.19
CA MET A 606 -26.74 2.74 26.37
C MET A 606 -25.21 2.92 26.36
N GLN A 607 -24.57 2.99 25.19
CA GLN A 607 -23.15 3.32 25.12
C GLN A 607 -22.89 4.77 25.53
N ASP A 608 -23.79 5.68 25.13
CA ASP A 608 -23.65 7.11 25.40
C ASP A 608 -24.03 7.50 26.84
N HIS A 609 -24.98 6.78 27.46
CA HIS A 609 -25.55 7.11 28.78
C HIS A 609 -25.11 6.14 29.89
N GLY A 610 -24.23 5.18 29.58
CA GLY A 610 -23.88 4.09 30.48
C GLY A 610 -24.99 3.04 30.56
N LEU A 611 -24.73 1.92 31.26
CA LEU A 611 -25.69 0.80 31.43
C LEU A 611 -26.88 1.17 32.34
N GLU A 612 -27.51 2.32 32.12
CA GLU A 612 -28.70 2.76 32.83
C GLU A 612 -29.92 1.99 32.33
N THR A 613 -30.37 1.02 33.14
CA THR A 613 -31.43 0.08 32.76
C THR A 613 -32.82 0.47 33.28
N THR A 614 -32.91 1.50 34.13
CA THR A 614 -34.16 1.98 34.76
C THR A 614 -34.82 3.14 34.00
N ALA A 615 -34.15 3.71 33.01
CA ALA A 615 -34.73 4.75 32.16
C ALA A 615 -35.97 4.22 31.41
N ARG A 616 -36.95 5.08 31.16
CA ARG A 616 -38.18 4.70 30.46
C ARG A 616 -37.94 4.65 28.96
N VAL A 617 -38.65 3.75 28.29
CA VAL A 617 -38.58 3.60 26.83
C VAL A 617 -39.04 4.84 26.09
N ALA A 618 -39.96 5.64 26.66
CA ALA A 618 -40.39 6.92 26.12
C ALA A 618 -39.25 7.94 25.98
N ASP A 619 -38.22 7.85 26.81
CA ASP A 619 -37.12 8.80 26.87
C ASP A 619 -36.00 8.42 25.86
N LEU A 620 -36.14 7.29 25.16
CA LEU A 620 -35.20 6.80 24.15
C LEU A 620 -35.45 7.44 22.77
N PRO A 621 -34.43 7.49 21.89
CA PRO A 621 -34.61 7.94 20.50
C PRO A 621 -35.42 6.93 19.68
N LEU A 622 -36.74 7.14 19.60
CA LEU A 622 -37.66 6.29 18.83
C LEU A 622 -37.67 6.67 17.34
N THR A 623 -37.61 5.65 16.48
CA THR A 623 -37.69 5.86 15.03
C THR A 623 -39.14 6.06 14.60
N GLN A 624 -39.44 7.15 13.90
CA GLN A 624 -40.75 7.36 13.29
C GLN A 624 -40.94 6.42 12.10
N VAL A 625 -42.13 5.84 11.98
CA VAL A 625 -42.49 4.91 10.91
C VAL A 625 -43.81 5.33 10.28
N PRO A 626 -44.01 5.11 8.96
CA PRO A 626 -45.27 5.41 8.29
C PRO A 626 -46.44 4.68 8.94
N ARG A 627 -47.55 5.39 9.09
CA ARG A 627 -48.84 4.83 9.56
C ARG A 627 -49.73 4.62 8.34
N ILE A 628 -50.15 3.39 8.13
CA ILE A 628 -50.84 2.94 6.92
C ILE A 628 -52.24 2.46 7.30
N PRO A 629 -53.30 2.97 6.67
CA PRO A 629 -54.66 2.47 6.89
C PRO A 629 -54.78 0.99 6.51
N ALA A 630 -55.53 0.22 7.31
CA ALA A 630 -55.79 -1.20 7.09
C ALA A 630 -56.30 -1.54 5.66
N ALA A 631 -57.12 -0.67 5.07
CA ALA A 631 -57.70 -0.85 3.75
C ALA A 631 -56.75 -0.49 2.57
N ARG A 632 -55.56 0.06 2.83
CA ARG A 632 -54.65 0.55 1.79
C ARG A 632 -54.05 -0.62 0.99
N ARG A 633 -54.00 -0.50 -0.34
CA ARG A 633 -53.53 -1.60 -1.21
C ARG A 633 -52.01 -1.72 -1.19
N VAL A 634 -51.50 -2.94 -1.31
CA VAL A 634 -50.04 -3.22 -1.23
C VAL A 634 -49.17 -2.35 -2.15
N PRO A 635 -49.53 -2.05 -3.42
CA PRO A 635 -48.73 -1.15 -4.26
C PRO A 635 -48.62 0.26 -3.69
N GLU A 636 -49.70 0.79 -3.13
CA GLU A 636 -49.72 2.10 -2.48
C GLU A 636 -48.90 2.10 -1.17
N VAL A 637 -48.92 0.99 -0.44
CA VAL A 637 -48.07 0.80 0.75
C VAL A 637 -46.59 0.84 0.36
N LEU A 638 -46.20 0.21 -0.74
CA LEU A 638 -44.81 0.26 -1.23
C LEU A 638 -44.40 1.67 -1.65
N GLU A 639 -45.29 2.42 -2.31
CA GLU A 639 -45.03 3.83 -2.64
C GLU A 639 -44.84 4.69 -1.38
N ASP A 640 -45.63 4.46 -0.34
CA ASP A 640 -45.48 5.15 0.94
C ASP A 640 -44.17 4.80 1.64
N LEU A 641 -43.74 3.54 1.58
CA LEU A 641 -42.44 3.08 2.11
C LEU A 641 -41.26 3.69 1.34
N VAL A 642 -41.35 3.76 0.00
CA VAL A 642 -40.34 4.42 -0.87
C VAL A 642 -40.27 5.91 -0.54
N ARG A 643 -41.41 6.58 -0.41
CA ARG A 643 -41.46 8.02 -0.11
C ARG A 643 -40.90 8.35 1.27
N ALA A 644 -41.15 7.48 2.24
CA ALA A 644 -40.64 7.63 3.60
C ALA A 644 -39.22 7.10 3.79
N SER A 645 -38.59 6.53 2.75
CA SER A 645 -37.30 5.82 2.84
C SER A 645 -37.25 4.85 4.03
N CYS A 646 -38.30 4.05 4.20
CA CYS A 646 -38.47 3.14 5.34
C CYS A 646 -38.82 1.73 4.87
N ALA A 647 -38.28 0.70 5.55
CA ALA A 647 -38.54 -0.71 5.25
C ALA A 647 -39.70 -1.33 6.07
N LYS A 648 -40.30 -0.55 6.98
CA LYS A 648 -41.34 -0.98 7.93
C LYS A 648 -42.40 0.10 8.08
N ALA A 649 -43.66 -0.31 8.22
CA ALA A 649 -44.80 0.55 8.51
C ALA A 649 -45.72 -0.07 9.56
N VAL A 650 -46.46 0.77 10.26
CA VAL A 650 -47.50 0.35 11.21
C VAL A 650 -48.83 0.42 10.52
N VAL A 651 -49.62 -0.65 10.60
CA VAL A 651 -50.99 -0.67 10.09
C VAL A 651 -51.95 -0.24 11.20
N VAL A 652 -52.79 0.74 10.90
CA VAL A 652 -53.73 1.34 11.86
C VAL A 652 -55.17 1.27 11.36
N ASP A 653 -56.12 1.27 12.30
CA ASP A 653 -57.53 1.47 11.98
C ASP A 653 -57.88 2.97 11.83
N ASP A 654 -59.15 3.25 11.53
CA ASP A 654 -59.68 4.60 11.29
C ASP A 654 -59.58 5.52 12.53
N THR A 655 -59.37 4.95 13.72
CA THR A 655 -59.18 5.68 14.98
C THR A 655 -57.71 5.90 15.34
N GLY A 656 -56.79 5.35 14.52
CA GLY A 656 -55.34 5.45 14.67
C GLY A 656 -54.72 4.41 15.60
N VAL A 657 -55.50 3.40 16.02
CA VAL A 657 -55.03 2.31 16.90
C VAL A 657 -54.30 1.26 16.06
N MET A 658 -53.21 0.72 16.61
CA MET A 658 -52.39 -0.28 15.91
C MET A 658 -53.16 -1.59 15.72
N GLN A 659 -53.23 -2.05 14.46
CA GLN A 659 -53.81 -3.34 14.08
C GLN A 659 -52.75 -4.37 13.71
N GLY A 660 -51.54 -3.93 13.33
CA GLY A 660 -50.41 -4.80 12.99
C GLY A 660 -49.20 -4.03 12.46
N MET A 661 -48.18 -4.76 12.05
CA MET A 661 -46.97 -4.20 11.43
C MET A 661 -46.72 -4.87 10.08
N LEU A 662 -46.22 -4.08 9.14
CA LEU A 662 -45.94 -4.51 7.78
C LEU A 662 -44.48 -4.19 7.46
N THR A 663 -43.72 -5.22 7.10
CA THR A 663 -42.32 -5.11 6.70
C THR A 663 -42.16 -5.45 5.23
N LEU A 664 -41.06 -5.00 4.61
CA LEU A 664 -40.72 -5.40 3.24
C LEU A 664 -40.64 -6.94 3.09
N TYR A 665 -40.22 -7.65 4.14
CA TYR A 665 -40.21 -9.11 4.15
C TYR A 665 -41.61 -9.73 4.06
N ASP A 666 -42.61 -9.15 4.74
CA ASP A 666 -44.00 -9.63 4.69
C ASP A 666 -44.60 -9.51 3.28
N LEU A 667 -44.19 -8.48 2.55
CA LEU A 667 -44.60 -8.26 1.16
C LEU A 667 -43.90 -9.19 0.16
N LEU A 668 -42.75 -9.76 0.54
CA LEU A 668 -41.91 -10.60 -0.33
C LEU A 668 -41.96 -12.09 0.03
N ARG A 669 -42.76 -12.49 1.03
CA ARG A 669 -42.85 -13.88 1.48
C ARG A 669 -43.58 -14.78 0.46
N PRO A 670 -43.08 -15.99 0.13
CA PRO A 670 -43.82 -16.96 -0.67
C PRO A 670 -45.05 -17.45 0.10
N GLN A 671 -46.26 -17.34 -0.47
CA GLN A 671 -47.49 -17.75 0.23
C GLN A 671 -47.59 -19.28 0.33
N VAL A 672 -47.55 -19.82 1.55
CA VAL A 672 -47.91 -21.21 1.85
C VAL A 672 -49.45 -21.31 1.89
N LYS A 673 -50.02 -22.26 1.14
CA LYS A 673 -51.48 -22.51 1.03
C LYS A 673 -52.11 -22.82 2.40
N PRO A 674 -53.39 -22.48 2.64
CA PRO A 674 -54.08 -22.83 3.87
C PRO A 674 -54.39 -24.34 3.92
N VAL A 675 -54.18 -24.96 5.08
CA VAL A 675 -54.61 -26.34 5.36
C VAL A 675 -56.13 -26.34 5.47
N ALA A 676 -56.80 -27.14 4.64
CA ALA A 676 -58.23 -27.37 4.72
C ALA A 676 -58.54 -28.42 5.82
N ALA A 677 -59.51 -28.07 6.67
CA ALA A 677 -60.27 -28.85 7.66
C ALA A 677 -59.57 -30.03 8.37
#